data_AF-A0A672RPI3-F1
#
_entry.id   AF-A0A672RPI3-F1
#
_cell.length_a   1.000
_cell.length_b   1.000
_cell.length_c   1.000
_cell.angle_alpha   90.00
_cell.angle_beta   90.00
_cell.angle_gamma   90.00
#
_symmetry.space_group_name_H-M   'P 1'
#
loop_
_entity.id
_entity.type
_entity.pdbx_description
1 polymer ?
#
loop_
_entity_poly.entity_id
_entity_poly.type
_entity_poly.pdbx_seq_one_letter_code
_entity_poly.pdbx_strand_id
1 'polypeptide(L)'
;MFLSVFICFTQLFPYFYFQEVLPVLAAKHCMMQATAELHQSALAHQKKKFGEEIARLQHATELVKTATSRYDEYVNVKDLSDKISRALTAAKKDNDFIYHDRVPEVKDLEHIGKASLVKATAIQTPLSQKFTDLFEKMVPMAVQQSMSAANSRKADTVNRLIGSMREATNLCNGVLASLNLPAALEDLSGDAVPQSILEKSRAVVQQGGLQSIEQLIKDLPELLQRNREILDESLKMLDDEETTDNELRGKFNQRWNRTPSGDLYKPLRAEGNNFRNILDKAVQADQVVKERYTAHCEMIALLCKPENELSAAIPSANPTKTLQGSEVVNVLRAQLAQLDEVKREREVLEGEVKSVTFDMTAKFLTALAQDGAINEEALTTSELDTRYGSHTQRVQQNLRRQEELLSQIQVSHQEFSALKQSNSEANNREEVLKKLASAHDSYIEISCNIKEGTKFYNDLTEILLKFQNKCSDIVFARKTERDELLKYLQQSIAREPSAPSFNIPSYQSNTPAPASGGPTPGPRSQPQAKPQPPARPPLPNITPQAASTSAPVSTPVAPSSTNLPPVAPPSQAQGPPYSTYQGYPGYYQMPMAYNPYAYAQFNMPYMPYQAQGQAGYPGAPPAQQPYPYPQQPPQQQPYYPQQ
;
A
#
# COMPACT_ATOMS: atom_id res chain seq x y z
N MET A 1 5.20 -40.50 28.76
CA MET A 1 5.84 -39.68 27.70
C MET A 1 6.13 -40.44 26.40
N PHE A 2 6.45 -41.75 26.42
CA PHE A 2 6.69 -42.53 25.19
C PHE A 2 5.45 -42.77 24.32
N LEU A 3 4.23 -42.80 24.88
CA LEU A 3 3.01 -43.01 24.10
C LEU A 3 2.55 -41.76 23.32
N SER A 4 2.84 -40.56 23.81
CA SER A 4 2.41 -39.30 23.17
C SER A 4 3.25 -38.92 21.95
N VAL A 5 4.48 -39.44 21.85
CA VAL A 5 5.33 -39.26 20.65
C VAL A 5 4.88 -40.20 19.52
N PHE A 6 4.27 -41.34 19.86
CA PHE A 6 3.86 -42.37 18.91
C PHE A 6 2.63 -41.98 18.07
N ILE A 7 1.74 -41.13 18.62
CA ILE A 7 0.51 -40.68 17.93
C ILE A 7 0.78 -39.52 16.97
N CYS A 8 1.83 -38.73 17.19
CA CYS A 8 2.11 -37.56 16.34
C CYS A 8 2.83 -37.94 15.02
N PHE A 9 3.53 -39.08 14.98
CA PHE A 9 4.25 -39.54 13.79
C PHE A 9 3.39 -40.32 12.78
N THR A 10 2.18 -40.77 13.15
CA THR A 10 1.33 -41.60 12.30
C THR A 10 0.44 -40.82 11.34
N GLN A 11 0.44 -39.48 11.37
CA GLN A 11 -0.37 -38.63 10.49
C GLN A 11 0.42 -37.81 9.46
N LEU A 12 1.73 -37.99 9.33
CA LEU A 12 2.55 -37.26 8.34
C LEU A 12 3.25 -38.24 7.39
N PHE A 13 2.60 -38.46 6.23
CA PHE A 13 3.09 -39.00 4.96
C PHE A 13 3.87 -40.34 4.93
N PRO A 14 3.50 -41.29 4.04
CA PRO A 14 4.19 -42.55 3.86
C PRO A 14 5.41 -42.36 2.95
N TYR A 15 6.51 -41.84 3.49
CA TYR A 15 7.80 -41.81 2.78
C TYR A 15 8.80 -42.73 3.49
N PHE A 16 8.87 -43.97 2.98
CA PHE A 16 10.02 -44.86 2.69
C PHE A 16 11.43 -44.70 3.32
N TYR A 17 11.71 -43.79 4.27
CA TYR A 17 13.11 -43.35 4.52
C TYR A 17 13.75 -43.65 5.87
N PHE A 18 13.13 -44.41 6.80
CA PHE A 18 13.81 -44.72 8.08
C PHE A 18 13.49 -46.11 8.64
N GLN A 19 13.59 -47.15 7.82
CA GLN A 19 13.49 -48.55 8.31
C GLN A 19 14.61 -48.88 9.31
N GLU A 20 15.79 -48.23 9.19
CA GLU A 20 16.97 -48.47 10.02
C GLU A 20 16.99 -47.69 11.34
N VAL A 21 16.20 -46.62 11.50
CA VAL A 21 16.25 -45.77 12.72
C VAL A 21 15.76 -46.52 13.94
N LEU A 22 14.66 -47.27 13.81
CA LEU A 22 14.10 -48.04 14.92
C LEU A 22 15.07 -49.12 15.44
N PRO A 23 15.67 -49.99 14.60
CA PRO A 23 16.65 -50.97 15.08
C PRO A 23 17.92 -50.30 15.63
N VAL A 24 18.40 -49.21 15.04
CA VAL A 24 19.57 -48.47 15.55
C VAL A 24 19.29 -47.85 16.94
N LEU A 25 18.11 -47.26 17.16
CA LEU A 25 17.72 -46.71 18.46
C LEU A 25 17.57 -47.81 19.52
N ALA A 26 16.94 -48.94 19.17
CA ALA A 26 16.81 -50.09 20.06
C ALA A 26 18.18 -50.67 20.44
N ALA A 27 19.08 -50.84 19.47
CA ALA A 27 20.44 -51.30 19.69
C ALA A 27 21.23 -50.35 20.60
N LYS A 28 21.20 -49.04 20.30
CA LYS A 28 21.87 -48.02 21.13
C LYS A 28 21.30 -47.96 22.54
N HIS A 29 19.99 -48.15 22.72
CA HIS A 29 19.37 -48.22 24.04
C HIS A 29 19.96 -49.37 24.88
N CYS A 30 19.99 -50.59 24.34
CA CYS A 30 20.59 -51.75 25.00
C CYS A 30 22.08 -51.54 25.28
N MET A 31 22.84 -50.97 24.34
CA MET A 31 24.27 -50.68 24.52
C MET A 31 24.54 -49.68 25.65
N MET A 32 23.79 -48.58 25.69
CA MET A 32 23.93 -47.57 26.73
C MET A 32 23.53 -48.11 28.10
N GLN A 33 22.48 -48.94 28.19
CA GLN A 33 22.11 -49.61 29.44
C GLN A 33 23.17 -50.61 29.90
N ALA A 34 23.69 -51.46 29.01
CA ALA A 34 24.76 -52.40 29.36
C ALA A 34 26.03 -51.69 29.83
N THR A 35 26.35 -50.55 29.22
CA THR A 35 27.49 -49.71 29.61
C THR A 35 27.26 -49.10 30.99
N ALA A 36 26.04 -48.61 31.27
CA ALA A 36 25.68 -48.09 32.60
C ALA A 36 25.78 -49.18 33.69
N GLU A 37 25.28 -50.40 33.41
CA GLU A 37 25.37 -51.53 34.35
C GLU A 37 26.81 -52.00 34.58
N LEU A 38 27.65 -52.02 33.55
CA LEU A 38 29.08 -52.34 33.68
C LEU A 38 29.82 -51.31 34.57
N HIS A 39 29.51 -50.02 34.45
CA HIS A 39 30.12 -49.00 35.30
C HIS A 39 29.56 -49.05 36.73
N GLN A 40 28.27 -49.31 36.89
CA GLN A 40 27.65 -49.44 38.20
C GLN A 40 28.12 -50.72 38.93
N SER A 41 28.41 -51.81 38.21
CA SER A 41 28.98 -53.03 38.80
C SER A 41 30.39 -52.79 39.35
N ALA A 42 31.21 -51.98 38.66
CA ALA A 42 32.52 -51.56 39.18
C ALA A 42 32.40 -50.72 40.47
N LEU A 43 31.35 -49.90 40.59
CA LEU A 43 31.06 -49.18 41.83
C LEU A 43 30.59 -50.12 42.95
N ALA A 44 29.76 -51.12 42.62
CA ALA A 44 29.34 -52.15 43.57
C ALA A 44 30.54 -52.97 44.10
N HIS A 45 31.48 -53.32 43.21
CA HIS A 45 32.76 -53.94 43.56
C HIS A 45 33.54 -53.10 44.57
N GLN A 46 33.72 -51.80 44.30
CA GLN A 46 34.43 -50.89 45.21
C GLN A 46 33.74 -50.77 46.57
N LYS A 47 32.41 -50.85 46.60
CA LYS A 47 31.59 -50.86 47.82
C LYS A 47 31.52 -52.23 48.50
N LYS A 48 32.25 -53.24 47.99
CA LYS A 48 32.28 -54.63 48.49
C LYS A 48 30.91 -55.32 48.46
N LYS A 49 30.04 -54.96 47.51
CA LYS A 49 28.76 -55.62 47.24
C LYS A 49 28.92 -56.56 46.04
N PHE A 50 29.53 -57.71 46.26
CA PHE A 50 29.96 -58.62 45.20
C PHE A 50 28.78 -59.35 44.53
N GLY A 51 27.71 -59.62 45.29
CA GLY A 51 26.46 -60.14 44.73
C GLY A 51 25.81 -59.14 43.77
N GLU A 52 25.79 -57.86 44.13
CA GLU A 52 25.26 -56.77 43.30
C GLU A 52 26.09 -56.58 42.02
N GLU A 53 27.42 -56.65 42.13
CA GLU A 53 28.35 -56.61 40.98
C GLU A 53 28.02 -57.71 39.96
N ILE A 54 27.85 -58.96 40.42
CA ILE A 54 27.52 -60.10 39.54
C ILE A 54 26.15 -59.93 38.91
N ALA A 55 25.13 -59.50 39.66
CA ALA A 55 23.77 -59.30 39.14
C ALA A 55 23.75 -58.26 38.01
N ARG A 56 24.46 -57.13 38.19
CA ARG A 56 24.57 -56.07 37.18
C ARG A 56 25.36 -56.52 35.94
N LEU A 57 26.44 -57.27 36.11
CA LEU A 57 27.22 -57.83 34.99
C LEU A 57 26.45 -58.91 34.21
N GLN A 58 25.60 -59.69 34.88
CA GLN A 58 24.69 -60.65 34.23
C GLN A 58 23.64 -59.91 33.39
N HIS A 59 23.02 -58.86 33.94
CA HIS A 59 22.07 -58.02 33.21
C HIS A 59 22.73 -57.34 31.99
N ALA A 60 23.95 -56.80 32.16
CA ALA A 60 24.72 -56.22 31.07
C ALA A 60 25.03 -57.25 29.95
N THR A 61 25.31 -58.50 30.33
CA THR A 61 25.57 -59.60 29.37
C THR A 61 24.33 -59.92 28.55
N GLU A 62 23.15 -59.97 29.17
CA GLU A 62 21.88 -60.22 28.48
C GLU A 62 21.53 -59.11 27.48
N LEU A 63 21.74 -57.84 27.88
CA LEU A 63 21.51 -56.68 27.02
C LEU A 63 22.44 -56.67 25.80
N VAL A 64 23.73 -57.00 25.97
CA VAL A 64 24.68 -57.08 24.86
C VAL A 64 24.43 -58.29 23.97
N LYS A 65 24.03 -59.44 24.53
CA LYS A 65 23.62 -60.61 23.75
C LYS A 65 22.37 -60.33 22.91
N THR A 66 21.42 -59.59 23.47
CA THR A 66 20.22 -59.13 22.73
C THR A 66 20.61 -58.17 21.61
N ALA A 67 21.52 -57.23 21.87
CA ALA A 67 22.03 -56.32 20.84
C ALA A 67 22.77 -57.05 19.71
N THR A 68 23.57 -58.07 20.05
CA THR A 68 24.35 -58.87 19.08
C THR A 68 23.47 -59.81 18.25
N SER A 69 22.41 -60.37 18.82
CA SER A 69 21.57 -61.36 18.10
C SER A 69 20.49 -60.75 17.24
N ARG A 70 20.06 -59.52 17.54
CA ARG A 70 18.93 -58.86 16.85
C ARG A 70 19.35 -57.65 16.00
N TYR A 71 20.52 -57.05 16.27
CA TYR A 71 20.93 -55.78 15.66
C TYR A 71 22.41 -55.77 15.24
N ASP A 72 23.03 -56.93 14.99
CA ASP A 72 24.43 -57.07 14.55
C ASP A 72 24.74 -56.33 13.25
N GLU A 73 23.76 -56.22 12.35
CA GLU A 73 23.87 -55.46 11.11
C GLU A 73 24.10 -53.95 11.35
N TYR A 74 23.67 -53.41 12.49
CA TYR A 74 23.65 -51.97 12.76
C TYR A 74 24.70 -51.50 13.78
N VAL A 75 25.15 -52.38 14.68
CA VAL A 75 26.10 -52.04 15.75
C VAL A 75 27.12 -53.14 16.00
N ASN A 76 28.36 -52.76 16.32
CA ASN A 76 29.38 -53.67 16.80
C ASN A 76 29.56 -53.50 18.31
N VAL A 77 29.26 -54.57 19.07
CA VAL A 77 29.32 -54.60 20.53
C VAL A 77 30.35 -55.60 21.06
N LYS A 78 31.20 -56.17 20.20
CA LYS A 78 32.14 -57.25 20.55
C LYS A 78 33.06 -56.88 21.71
N ASP A 79 33.69 -55.70 21.64
CA ASP A 79 34.61 -55.25 22.70
C ASP A 79 33.90 -55.04 24.04
N LEU A 80 32.66 -54.52 24.01
CA LEU A 80 31.83 -54.35 25.20
C LEU A 80 31.43 -55.73 25.78
N SER A 81 31.05 -56.66 24.92
CA SER A 81 30.74 -58.06 25.29
C SER A 81 31.93 -58.74 25.94
N ASP A 82 33.11 -58.66 25.33
CA ASP A 82 34.34 -59.26 25.84
C ASP A 82 34.76 -58.65 27.18
N LYS A 83 34.59 -57.33 27.34
CA LYS A 83 34.87 -56.63 28.60
C LYS A 83 33.92 -57.05 29.72
N ILE A 84 32.61 -57.12 29.46
CA ILE A 84 31.61 -57.58 30.44
C ILE A 84 31.86 -59.05 30.79
N SER A 85 32.15 -59.90 29.80
CA SER A 85 32.41 -61.33 30.01
C SER A 85 33.65 -61.58 30.88
N ARG A 86 34.75 -60.85 30.63
CA ARG A 86 35.95 -60.91 31.49
C ARG A 86 35.66 -60.47 32.91
N ALA A 87 34.96 -59.35 33.10
CA ALA A 87 34.59 -58.85 34.41
C ALA A 87 33.67 -59.83 35.16
N LEU A 88 32.67 -60.39 34.48
CA LEU A 88 31.73 -61.36 35.06
C LEU A 88 32.42 -62.65 35.48
N THR A 89 33.36 -63.15 34.66
CA THR A 89 34.11 -64.37 34.96
C THR A 89 35.00 -64.18 36.18
N ALA A 90 35.67 -63.03 36.29
CA ALA A 90 36.48 -62.68 37.46
C ALA A 90 35.62 -62.53 38.72
N ALA A 91 34.54 -61.74 38.67
CA ALA A 91 33.66 -61.51 39.80
C ALA A 91 33.00 -62.80 40.31
N LYS A 92 32.54 -63.68 39.40
CA LYS A 92 31.99 -64.99 39.77
C LYS A 92 33.02 -65.88 40.45
N LYS A 93 34.23 -65.96 39.90
CA LYS A 93 35.32 -66.75 40.50
C LYS A 93 35.60 -66.26 41.92
N ASP A 94 35.80 -64.97 42.12
CA ASP A 94 36.12 -64.45 43.44
C ASP A 94 34.94 -64.63 44.42
N ASN A 95 33.69 -64.51 43.95
CA ASN A 95 32.53 -64.76 44.80
C ASN A 95 32.34 -66.24 45.17
N ASP A 96 32.58 -67.17 44.22
CA ASP A 96 32.42 -68.61 44.46
C ASP A 96 33.52 -69.19 45.36
N PHE A 97 34.72 -68.59 45.36
CA PHE A 97 35.85 -69.09 46.16
C PHE A 97 36.13 -68.28 47.44
N ILE A 98 35.79 -66.98 47.47
CA ILE A 98 36.20 -66.06 48.55
C ILE A 98 34.97 -65.49 49.28
N TYR A 99 34.08 -64.78 48.59
CA TYR A 99 33.10 -63.90 49.25
C TYR A 99 31.75 -64.56 49.59
N HIS A 100 31.30 -65.50 48.78
CA HIS A 100 30.00 -66.19 48.90
C HIS A 100 28.81 -65.24 49.09
N ASP A 101 28.86 -64.05 48.49
CA ASP A 101 27.81 -63.05 48.60
C ASP A 101 26.60 -63.45 47.75
N ARG A 102 25.38 -63.19 48.27
CA ARG A 102 24.14 -63.61 47.59
C ARG A 102 23.89 -62.69 46.41
N VAL A 103 23.76 -63.27 45.22
CA VAL A 103 23.39 -62.53 44.00
C VAL A 103 21.90 -62.13 44.07
N PRO A 104 21.56 -60.83 44.15
CA PRO A 104 20.18 -60.36 44.16
C PRO A 104 19.56 -60.44 42.76
N GLU A 105 18.23 -60.39 42.68
CA GLU A 105 17.54 -60.28 41.39
C GLU A 105 17.64 -58.85 40.84
N VAL A 106 17.62 -58.72 39.52
CA VAL A 106 17.75 -57.41 38.83
C VAL A 106 16.68 -56.41 39.28
N LYS A 107 15.48 -56.87 39.63
CA LYS A 107 14.37 -56.03 40.10
C LYS A 107 14.59 -55.42 41.49
N ASP A 108 15.44 -56.06 42.30
CA ASP A 108 15.75 -55.64 43.67
C ASP A 108 16.97 -54.69 43.71
N LEU A 109 17.58 -54.43 42.54
CA LEU A 109 18.69 -53.50 42.40
C LEU A 109 18.24 -52.05 42.44
N GLU A 110 19.04 -51.19 43.06
CA GLU A 110 18.83 -49.75 43.01
C GLU A 110 18.96 -49.23 41.56
N HIS A 111 18.04 -48.35 41.16
CA HIS A 111 18.02 -47.74 39.84
C HIS A 111 19.23 -46.82 39.64
N ILE A 112 19.87 -46.93 38.47
CA ILE A 112 21.00 -46.06 38.11
C ILE A 112 20.50 -44.62 37.90
N GLY A 113 21.11 -43.66 38.58
CA GLY A 113 20.83 -42.23 38.42
C GLY A 113 21.12 -41.73 36.99
N LYS A 114 20.43 -40.67 36.57
CA LYS A 114 20.59 -40.07 35.22
C LYS A 114 21.08 -38.63 35.34
N ALA A 115 22.08 -38.26 34.54
CA ALA A 115 22.56 -36.89 34.42
C ALA A 115 22.60 -36.48 32.93
N SER A 116 21.89 -35.42 32.54
CA SER A 116 21.90 -34.90 31.17
C SER A 116 23.00 -33.85 31.01
N LEU A 117 24.01 -34.14 30.19
CA LEU A 117 25.09 -33.21 29.84
C LEU A 117 24.81 -32.39 28.57
N VAL A 118 23.66 -32.64 27.93
CA VAL A 118 23.28 -31.98 26.67
C VAL A 118 21.98 -31.20 26.84
N LYS A 119 21.87 -30.10 26.10
CA LYS A 119 20.66 -29.31 25.93
C LYS A 119 20.47 -29.06 24.43
N ALA A 120 19.22 -29.00 23.98
CA ALA A 120 18.92 -28.57 22.62
C ALA A 120 19.34 -27.10 22.46
N THR A 121 20.14 -26.80 21.43
CA THR A 121 20.55 -25.43 21.11
C THR A 121 19.34 -24.64 20.62
N ALA A 122 19.05 -23.51 21.25
CA ALA A 122 18.01 -22.61 20.79
C ALA A 122 18.41 -22.03 19.42
N ILE A 123 17.50 -22.10 18.45
CA ILE A 123 17.71 -21.49 17.14
C ILE A 123 17.57 -19.98 17.31
N GLN A 124 18.67 -19.25 17.16
CA GLN A 124 18.69 -17.79 17.10
C GLN A 124 19.08 -17.37 15.69
N THR A 125 18.33 -16.45 15.13
CA THR A 125 18.67 -15.82 13.85
C THR A 125 19.63 -14.67 14.09
N PRO A 126 20.68 -14.52 13.26
CA PRO A 126 21.02 -15.37 12.12
C PRO A 126 21.83 -16.63 12.51
N LEU A 127 21.57 -17.76 11.84
CA LEU A 127 22.33 -19.00 12.07
C LEU A 127 23.75 -18.98 11.44
N SER A 128 23.97 -18.14 10.42
CA SER A 128 25.25 -18.07 9.71
C SER A 128 26.22 -17.08 10.37
N GLN A 129 27.50 -17.46 10.46
CA GLN A 129 28.54 -16.70 11.17
C GLN A 129 28.85 -15.30 10.61
N LYS A 130 28.46 -15.02 9.36
CA LYS A 130 28.67 -13.73 8.67
C LYS A 130 27.43 -13.34 7.89
N PHE A 131 26.28 -13.35 8.58
CA PHE A 131 25.04 -12.95 7.94
C PHE A 131 25.08 -11.47 7.55
N THR A 132 24.62 -11.17 6.35
CA THR A 132 24.38 -9.82 5.87
C THR A 132 23.00 -9.82 5.25
N ASP A 133 22.13 -8.94 5.75
CA ASP A 133 20.80 -8.80 5.18
C ASP A 133 20.88 -7.96 3.90
N LEU A 134 20.53 -8.56 2.76
CA LEU A 134 20.47 -7.86 1.47
C LEU A 134 19.44 -6.72 1.49
N PHE A 135 18.46 -6.79 2.38
CA PHE A 135 17.35 -5.85 2.51
C PHE A 135 17.43 -5.00 3.79
N GLU A 136 18.61 -4.87 4.40
CA GLU A 136 18.80 -4.05 5.62
C GLU A 136 18.28 -2.61 5.45
N LYS A 137 18.40 -2.04 4.24
CA LYS A 137 17.91 -0.69 3.91
C LYS A 137 16.43 -0.64 3.53
N MET A 138 15.77 -1.77 3.38
CA MET A 138 14.36 -1.84 3.03
C MET A 138 13.52 -1.51 4.26
N VAL A 139 12.73 -0.44 4.15
CA VAL A 139 11.83 -0.04 5.24
C VAL A 139 10.73 -1.10 5.42
N PRO A 140 10.47 -1.59 6.65
CA PRO A 140 9.44 -2.58 6.90
C PRO A 140 8.06 -2.13 6.42
N MET A 141 7.28 -3.06 5.87
CA MET A 141 5.91 -2.80 5.37
C MET A 141 5.01 -2.18 6.45
N ALA A 142 5.14 -2.62 7.70
CA ALA A 142 4.39 -2.05 8.82
C ALA A 142 4.65 -0.53 8.96
N VAL A 143 5.92 -0.10 8.84
CA VAL A 143 6.28 1.33 8.88
C VAL A 143 5.70 2.07 7.68
N GLN A 144 5.73 1.48 6.47
CA GLN A 144 5.16 2.12 5.29
C GLN A 144 3.64 2.33 5.39
N GLN A 145 2.92 1.31 5.85
CA GLN A 145 1.47 1.39 6.10
C GLN A 145 1.17 2.44 7.18
N SER A 146 1.94 2.44 8.27
CA SER A 146 1.79 3.42 9.34
C SER A 146 2.07 4.84 8.88
N MET A 147 3.09 5.05 8.02
CA MET A 147 3.37 6.34 7.41
C MET A 147 2.23 6.83 6.52
N SER A 148 1.62 5.95 5.73
CA SER A 148 0.47 6.30 4.90
C SER A 148 -0.73 6.74 5.74
N ALA A 149 -1.03 6.00 6.82
CA ALA A 149 -2.09 6.35 7.76
C ALA A 149 -1.81 7.67 8.49
N ALA A 150 -0.57 7.88 8.92
CA ALA A 150 -0.14 9.12 9.58
C ALA A 150 -0.30 10.34 8.67
N ASN A 151 0.08 10.21 7.39
CA ASN A 151 -0.11 11.25 6.39
C ASN A 151 -1.59 11.57 6.15
N SER A 152 -2.46 10.55 6.14
CA SER A 152 -3.91 10.76 6.03
C SER A 152 -4.44 11.57 7.22
N ARG A 153 -4.12 11.18 8.46
CA ARG A 153 -4.57 11.90 9.67
C ARG A 153 -4.03 13.33 9.76
N LYS A 154 -2.78 13.53 9.31
CA LYS A 154 -2.20 14.87 9.16
C LYS A 154 -3.04 15.71 8.19
N ALA A 155 -3.35 15.16 7.01
CA ALA A 155 -4.16 15.85 6.01
C ALA A 155 -5.55 16.19 6.56
N ASP A 156 -6.20 15.26 7.27
CA ASP A 156 -7.52 15.49 7.89
C ASP A 156 -7.46 16.61 8.93
N THR A 157 -6.41 16.65 9.77
CA THR A 157 -6.21 17.70 10.78
C THR A 157 -6.03 19.06 10.13
N VAL A 158 -5.14 19.15 9.14
CA VAL A 158 -4.86 20.38 8.39
C VAL A 158 -6.12 20.87 7.67
N ASN A 159 -6.82 19.98 6.95
CA ASN A 159 -8.03 20.30 6.21
C ASN A 159 -9.16 20.77 7.14
N ARG A 160 -9.33 20.13 8.30
CA ARG A 160 -10.31 20.53 9.31
C ARG A 160 -10.03 21.94 9.84
N LEU A 161 -8.78 22.24 10.23
CA LEU A 161 -8.42 23.55 10.75
C LEU A 161 -8.61 24.66 9.71
N ILE A 162 -8.15 24.43 8.48
CA ILE A 162 -8.30 25.39 7.37
C ILE A 162 -9.78 25.56 7.00
N GLY A 163 -10.53 24.46 6.90
CA GLY A 163 -11.96 24.46 6.59
C GLY A 163 -12.74 25.32 7.58
N SER A 164 -12.55 25.10 8.89
CA SER A 164 -13.22 25.89 9.92
C SER A 164 -12.89 27.39 9.85
N MET A 165 -11.64 27.77 9.55
CA MET A 165 -11.27 29.18 9.39
C MET A 165 -11.92 29.83 8.15
N ARG A 166 -11.99 29.09 7.04
CA ARG A 166 -12.62 29.56 5.80
C ARG A 166 -14.13 29.71 5.95
N GLU A 167 -14.80 28.70 6.52
CA GLU A 167 -16.23 28.75 6.83
C GLU A 167 -16.58 29.95 7.72
N ALA A 168 -15.80 30.17 8.79
CA ALA A 168 -16.01 31.30 9.68
C ALA A 168 -15.80 32.64 8.97
N THR A 169 -14.83 32.74 8.07
CA THR A 169 -14.58 33.96 7.29
C THR A 169 -15.72 34.25 6.31
N ASN A 170 -16.24 33.21 5.66
CA ASN A 170 -17.39 33.32 4.76
C ASN A 170 -18.65 33.73 5.51
N LEU A 171 -18.91 33.14 6.68
CA LEU A 171 -20.03 33.55 7.55
C LEU A 171 -19.91 35.01 7.97
N CYS A 172 -18.71 35.43 8.39
CA CYS A 172 -18.43 36.81 8.78
C CYS A 172 -18.72 37.80 7.63
N ASN A 173 -18.19 37.54 6.44
CA ASN A 173 -18.44 38.38 5.26
C ASN A 173 -19.93 38.42 4.90
N GLY A 174 -20.63 37.29 4.97
CA GLY A 174 -22.08 37.21 4.74
C GLY A 174 -22.89 38.05 5.73
N VAL A 175 -22.55 38.01 7.02
CA VAL A 175 -23.20 38.85 8.04
C VAL A 175 -22.94 40.33 7.76
N LEU A 176 -21.69 40.73 7.52
CA LEU A 176 -21.35 42.13 7.22
C LEU A 176 -22.07 42.66 5.97
N ALA A 177 -22.12 41.86 4.91
CA ALA A 177 -22.86 42.20 3.69
C ALA A 177 -24.36 42.37 3.96
N SER A 178 -24.98 41.51 4.77
CA SER A 178 -26.40 41.62 5.12
C SER A 178 -26.75 42.91 5.90
N LEU A 179 -25.78 43.42 6.67
CA LEU A 179 -25.89 44.64 7.47
C LEU A 179 -25.39 45.90 6.72
N ASN A 180 -24.97 45.76 5.46
CA ASN A 180 -24.32 46.82 4.66
C ASN A 180 -23.09 47.44 5.35
N LEU A 181 -22.33 46.66 6.13
CA LEU A 181 -21.11 47.14 6.80
C LEU A 181 -19.86 46.72 6.01
N PRO A 182 -18.81 47.55 5.96
CA PRO A 182 -18.66 48.89 6.58
C PRO A 182 -19.31 50.04 5.77
N ALA A 183 -19.84 49.78 4.58
CA ALA A 183 -20.32 50.82 3.65
C ALA A 183 -21.34 51.80 4.28
N ALA A 184 -22.25 51.31 5.12
CA ALA A 184 -23.26 52.12 5.80
C ALA A 184 -22.67 53.17 6.77
N LEU A 185 -21.47 52.94 7.32
CA LEU A 185 -20.78 53.90 8.18
C LEU A 185 -20.02 54.98 7.39
N GLU A 186 -19.66 54.67 6.16
CA GLU A 186 -18.94 55.57 5.26
C GLU A 186 -19.92 56.43 4.43
N ASP A 187 -21.12 55.89 4.17
CA ASP A 187 -22.18 56.50 3.37
C ASP A 187 -23.00 57.58 4.11
N LEU A 188 -22.35 58.41 4.93
CA LEU A 188 -23.05 59.45 5.69
C LEU A 188 -23.41 60.67 4.82
N SER A 189 -22.74 60.86 3.69
CA SER A 189 -23.00 61.92 2.70
C SER A 189 -24.07 61.57 1.68
N GLY A 190 -24.38 60.29 1.46
CA GLY A 190 -25.47 59.81 0.60
C GLY A 190 -25.30 60.03 -0.91
N ASP A 191 -24.24 60.72 -1.35
CA ASP A 191 -24.01 61.09 -2.76
C ASP A 191 -22.69 60.51 -3.33
N ALA A 192 -21.71 60.22 -2.46
CA ALA A 192 -20.41 59.67 -2.86
C ALA A 192 -20.35 58.14 -2.72
N VAL A 193 -19.52 57.46 -3.50
CA VAL A 193 -19.29 56.02 -3.33
C VAL A 193 -18.54 55.77 -2.01
N PRO A 194 -18.99 54.82 -1.16
CA PRO A 194 -18.26 54.46 0.05
C PRO A 194 -16.82 54.00 -0.25
N GLN A 195 -15.88 54.42 0.59
CA GLN A 195 -14.45 54.14 0.41
C GLN A 195 -14.14 52.64 0.34
N SER A 196 -14.79 51.84 1.18
CA SER A 196 -14.69 50.37 1.19
C SER A 196 -15.15 49.74 -0.13
N ILE A 197 -16.18 50.29 -0.79
CA ILE A 197 -16.64 49.81 -2.10
C ILE A 197 -15.65 50.22 -3.20
N LEU A 198 -15.08 51.43 -3.12
CA LEU A 198 -14.02 51.86 -4.04
C LEU A 198 -12.76 51.01 -3.93
N GLU A 199 -12.35 50.65 -2.71
CA GLU A 199 -11.21 49.77 -2.47
C GLU A 199 -11.47 48.36 -3.02
N LYS A 200 -12.68 47.81 -2.78
CA LYS A 200 -13.13 46.54 -3.37
C LYS A 200 -13.14 46.59 -4.90
N SER A 201 -13.66 47.67 -5.49
CA SER A 201 -13.65 47.89 -6.94
C SER A 201 -12.22 47.92 -7.49
N ARG A 202 -11.32 48.70 -6.87
CA ARG A 202 -9.91 48.77 -7.26
C ARG A 202 -9.21 47.41 -7.15
N ALA A 203 -9.49 46.64 -6.09
CA ALA A 203 -8.93 45.30 -5.91
C ALA A 203 -9.39 44.33 -7.03
N VAL A 204 -10.67 44.36 -7.40
CA VAL A 204 -11.21 43.55 -8.51
C VAL A 204 -10.56 43.94 -9.83
N VAL A 205 -10.45 45.24 -10.13
CA VAL A 205 -9.82 45.75 -11.35
C VAL A 205 -8.33 45.38 -11.40
N GLN A 206 -7.61 45.49 -10.28
CA GLN A 206 -6.19 45.10 -10.19
C GLN A 206 -5.97 43.60 -10.44
N GLN A 207 -6.95 42.77 -10.08
CA GLN A 207 -6.94 41.33 -10.34
C GLN A 207 -7.35 40.94 -11.77
N GLY A 208 -7.52 41.91 -12.67
CA GLY A 208 -7.89 41.69 -14.07
C GLY A 208 -9.40 41.78 -14.35
N GLY A 209 -10.20 42.16 -13.36
CA GLY A 209 -11.63 42.38 -13.50
C GLY A 209 -12.41 41.17 -14.04
N LEU A 210 -13.59 41.44 -14.59
CA LEU A 210 -14.49 40.43 -15.13
C LEU A 210 -13.84 39.60 -16.26
N GLN A 211 -13.00 40.22 -17.08
CA GLN A 211 -12.35 39.58 -18.23
C GLN A 211 -11.45 38.42 -17.80
N SER A 212 -10.78 38.54 -16.65
CA SER A 212 -9.93 37.46 -16.13
C SER A 212 -10.73 36.20 -15.79
N ILE A 213 -11.90 36.37 -15.18
CA ILE A 213 -12.81 35.27 -14.85
C ILE A 213 -13.43 34.68 -16.12
N GLU A 214 -13.88 35.53 -17.06
CA GLU A 214 -14.45 35.07 -18.33
C GLU A 214 -13.48 34.20 -19.13
N GLN A 215 -12.20 34.61 -19.18
CA GLN A 215 -11.16 33.83 -19.85
C GLN A 215 -10.97 32.48 -19.17
N LEU A 216 -10.86 32.44 -17.84
CA LEU A 216 -10.66 31.17 -17.14
C LEU A 216 -11.89 30.24 -17.21
N ILE A 217 -13.11 30.79 -17.20
CA ILE A 217 -14.35 30.02 -17.44
C ILE A 217 -14.36 29.43 -18.86
N LYS A 218 -13.84 30.16 -19.84
CA LYS A 218 -13.72 29.70 -21.22
C LYS A 218 -12.68 28.59 -21.39
N ASP A 219 -11.57 28.66 -20.63
CA ASP A 219 -10.46 27.71 -20.72
C ASP A 219 -10.76 26.38 -19.99
N LEU A 220 -11.60 26.40 -18.95
CA LEU A 220 -11.99 25.21 -18.17
C LEU A 220 -12.52 24.04 -19.04
N PRO A 221 -13.50 24.25 -19.94
CA PRO A 221 -13.97 23.22 -20.86
C PRO A 221 -12.87 22.62 -21.75
N GLU A 222 -11.90 23.42 -22.18
CA GLU A 222 -10.78 22.95 -23.02
C GLU A 222 -9.86 22.02 -22.22
N LEU A 223 -9.57 22.36 -20.96
CA LEU A 223 -8.80 21.52 -20.05
C LEU A 223 -9.52 20.21 -19.71
N LEU A 224 -10.83 20.26 -19.48
CA LEU A 224 -11.66 19.08 -19.27
C LEU A 224 -11.63 18.17 -20.52
N GLN A 225 -11.82 18.76 -21.70
CA GLN A 225 -11.83 18.03 -22.96
C GLN A 225 -10.49 17.33 -23.22
N ARG A 226 -9.37 18.03 -23.01
CA ARG A 226 -8.02 17.44 -23.08
C ARG A 226 -7.88 16.21 -22.19
N ASN A 227 -8.33 16.30 -20.94
CA ASN A 227 -8.27 15.16 -20.01
C ASN A 227 -9.18 13.99 -20.45
N ARG A 228 -10.38 14.27 -20.96
CA ARG A 228 -11.28 13.24 -21.51
C ARG A 228 -10.65 12.53 -22.70
N GLU A 229 -10.04 13.27 -23.63
CA GLU A 229 -9.37 12.71 -24.80
C GLU A 229 -8.23 11.77 -24.43
N ILE A 230 -7.35 12.18 -23.50
CA ILE A 230 -6.23 11.33 -23.04
C ILE A 230 -6.78 10.02 -22.42
N LEU A 231 -7.82 10.11 -21.59
CA LEU A 231 -8.42 8.94 -20.95
C LEU A 231 -9.09 8.02 -21.97
N ASP A 232 -9.91 8.56 -22.86
CA ASP A 232 -10.64 7.78 -23.85
C ASP A 232 -9.69 7.13 -24.86
N GLU A 233 -8.61 7.82 -25.28
CA GLU A 233 -7.57 7.24 -26.13
C GLU A 233 -6.79 6.13 -25.41
N SER A 234 -6.53 6.29 -24.11
CA SER A 234 -5.89 5.25 -23.27
C SER A 234 -6.73 3.97 -23.21
N LEU A 235 -8.04 4.10 -22.99
CA LEU A 235 -8.95 2.97 -22.93
C LEU A 235 -9.16 2.33 -24.31
N LYS A 236 -9.25 3.15 -25.37
CA LYS A 236 -9.34 2.66 -26.75
C LYS A 236 -8.14 1.79 -27.13
N MET A 237 -6.92 2.13 -26.73
CA MET A 237 -5.75 1.29 -26.97
C MET A 237 -5.90 -0.13 -26.39
N LEU A 238 -6.53 -0.25 -25.21
CA LEU A 238 -6.81 -1.55 -24.58
C LEU A 238 -7.89 -2.31 -25.34
N ASP A 239 -8.95 -1.61 -25.77
CA ASP A 239 -10.08 -2.21 -26.51
C ASP A 239 -9.66 -2.71 -27.90
N ASP A 240 -8.82 -1.96 -28.62
CA ASP A 240 -8.29 -2.34 -29.94
C ASP A 240 -7.40 -3.58 -29.85
N GLU A 241 -6.54 -3.67 -28.82
CA GLU A 241 -5.69 -4.85 -28.60
C GLU A 241 -6.55 -6.06 -28.21
N GLU A 242 -7.51 -5.90 -27.30
CA GLU A 242 -8.38 -6.98 -26.87
C GLU A 242 -9.26 -7.51 -28.01
N THR A 243 -9.75 -6.62 -28.87
CA THR A 243 -10.50 -7.02 -30.07
C THR A 243 -9.64 -7.92 -30.95
N THR A 244 -8.39 -7.52 -31.20
CA THR A 244 -7.42 -8.32 -31.97
C THR A 244 -7.11 -9.66 -31.27
N ASP A 245 -6.93 -9.66 -29.95
CA ASP A 245 -6.69 -10.87 -29.16
C ASP A 245 -7.85 -11.86 -29.27
N ASN A 246 -9.09 -11.38 -29.18
CA ASN A 246 -10.30 -12.19 -29.28
C ASN A 246 -10.48 -12.76 -30.69
N GLU A 247 -10.19 -11.99 -31.74
CA GLU A 247 -10.21 -12.49 -33.13
C GLU A 247 -9.18 -13.61 -33.35
N LEU A 248 -7.95 -13.43 -32.86
CA LEU A 248 -6.89 -14.44 -33.00
C LEU A 248 -7.19 -15.69 -32.17
N ARG A 249 -7.76 -15.53 -30.98
CA ARG A 249 -8.25 -16.64 -30.17
C ARG A 249 -9.34 -17.42 -30.91
N GLY A 250 -10.29 -16.74 -31.56
CA GLY A 250 -11.31 -17.39 -32.38
C GLY A 250 -10.75 -18.16 -33.59
N LYS A 251 -9.70 -17.64 -34.22
CA LYS A 251 -9.05 -18.28 -35.39
C LYS A 251 -8.17 -19.48 -35.01
N PHE A 252 -7.41 -19.39 -33.92
CA PHE A 252 -6.37 -20.37 -33.57
C PHE A 252 -6.72 -21.24 -32.36
N ASN A 253 -7.83 -20.98 -31.66
CA ASN A 253 -8.37 -21.76 -30.54
C ASN A 253 -7.28 -22.19 -29.54
N GLN A 254 -7.06 -23.51 -29.39
CA GLN A 254 -6.09 -24.06 -28.44
C GLN A 254 -4.64 -23.66 -28.72
N ARG A 255 -4.32 -23.22 -29.95
CA ARG A 255 -2.96 -22.78 -30.30
C ARG A 255 -2.71 -21.31 -29.91
N TRP A 256 -3.73 -20.57 -29.46
CA TRP A 256 -3.64 -19.21 -28.91
C TRP A 256 -3.86 -19.21 -27.40
N ASN A 257 -2.87 -19.74 -26.67
CA ASN A 257 -2.98 -20.11 -25.25
C ASN A 257 -2.46 -19.04 -24.27
N ARG A 258 -2.41 -17.77 -24.67
CA ARG A 258 -2.05 -16.66 -23.77
C ARG A 258 -3.25 -16.20 -22.93
N THR A 259 -2.97 -15.61 -21.76
CA THR A 259 -3.99 -14.99 -20.88
C THR A 259 -4.87 -14.04 -21.69
N PRO A 260 -6.21 -14.10 -21.58
CA PRO A 260 -7.10 -13.16 -22.26
C PRO A 260 -6.81 -11.70 -21.93
N SER A 261 -6.78 -10.85 -22.94
CA SER A 261 -6.57 -9.40 -22.75
C SER A 261 -7.64 -8.79 -21.83
N GLY A 262 -8.89 -9.26 -21.94
CA GLY A 262 -9.97 -8.84 -21.04
C GLY A 262 -9.68 -9.10 -19.56
N ASP A 263 -9.00 -10.20 -19.20
CA ASP A 263 -8.60 -10.49 -17.82
C ASP A 263 -7.39 -9.66 -17.39
N LEU A 264 -6.40 -9.51 -18.27
CA LEU A 264 -5.19 -8.73 -18.02
C LEU A 264 -5.50 -7.24 -17.80
N TYR A 265 -6.46 -6.70 -18.53
CA TYR A 265 -6.81 -5.28 -18.51
C TYR A 265 -7.81 -4.88 -17.42
N LYS A 266 -8.36 -5.83 -16.65
CA LYS A 266 -9.32 -5.52 -15.55
C LYS A 266 -8.83 -4.44 -14.60
N PRO A 267 -7.58 -4.47 -14.08
CA PRO A 267 -7.10 -3.44 -13.16
C PRO A 267 -6.99 -2.05 -13.82
N LEU A 268 -6.54 -2.00 -15.07
CA LEU A 268 -6.41 -0.75 -15.84
C LEU A 268 -7.78 -0.14 -16.15
N ARG A 269 -8.77 -0.98 -16.50
CA ARG A 269 -10.15 -0.50 -16.71
C ARG A 269 -10.80 -0.01 -15.42
N ALA A 270 -10.52 -0.65 -14.28
CA ALA A 270 -10.98 -0.16 -12.98
C ALA A 270 -10.36 1.22 -12.66
N GLU A 271 -9.06 1.39 -12.92
CA GLU A 271 -8.35 2.67 -12.79
C GLU A 271 -8.95 3.74 -13.74
N GLY A 272 -9.21 3.39 -15.00
CA GLY A 272 -9.88 4.28 -15.97
C GLY A 272 -11.30 4.69 -15.56
N ASN A 273 -12.10 3.76 -15.01
CA ASN A 273 -13.43 4.06 -14.48
C ASN A 273 -13.36 5.02 -13.28
N ASN A 274 -12.35 4.89 -12.42
CA ASN A 274 -12.13 5.83 -11.33
C ASN A 274 -11.82 7.24 -11.85
N PHE A 275 -10.98 7.37 -12.88
CA PHE A 275 -10.74 8.68 -13.52
C PHE A 275 -12.00 9.26 -14.16
N ARG A 276 -12.84 8.43 -14.79
CA ARG A 276 -14.12 8.87 -15.34
C ARG A 276 -15.04 9.43 -14.27
N ASN A 277 -15.17 8.74 -13.15
CA ASN A 277 -15.95 9.21 -11.99
C ASN A 277 -15.39 10.53 -11.40
N ILE A 278 -14.07 10.71 -11.39
CA ILE A 278 -13.42 11.95 -10.95
C ILE A 278 -13.77 13.10 -11.91
N LEU A 279 -13.68 12.88 -13.22
CA LEU A 279 -14.04 13.87 -14.23
C LEU A 279 -15.52 14.26 -14.16
N ASP A 280 -16.43 13.31 -13.92
CA ASP A 280 -17.86 13.60 -13.81
C ASP A 280 -18.20 14.42 -12.56
N LYS A 281 -17.47 14.22 -11.45
CA LYS A 281 -17.56 15.09 -10.27
C LYS A 281 -17.02 16.50 -10.55
N ALA A 282 -15.91 16.59 -11.29
CA ALA A 282 -15.35 17.89 -11.67
C ALA A 282 -16.32 18.70 -12.55
N VAL A 283 -17.02 18.05 -13.48
CA VAL A 283 -18.09 18.68 -14.29
C VAL A 283 -19.20 19.26 -13.42
N GLN A 284 -19.63 18.55 -12.38
CA GLN A 284 -20.63 19.06 -11.44
C GLN A 284 -20.13 20.28 -10.68
N ALA A 285 -18.86 20.27 -10.24
CA ALA A 285 -18.25 21.42 -9.57
C ALA A 285 -18.14 22.65 -10.49
N ASP A 286 -17.71 22.46 -11.73
CA ASP A 286 -17.62 23.52 -12.75
C ASP A 286 -19.00 24.15 -13.01
N GLN A 287 -20.06 23.34 -13.03
CA GLN A 287 -21.42 23.83 -13.20
C GLN A 287 -21.85 24.74 -12.05
N VAL A 288 -21.54 24.39 -10.80
CA VAL A 288 -21.85 25.23 -9.63
C VAL A 288 -21.12 26.57 -9.70
N VAL A 289 -19.84 26.57 -10.11
CA VAL A 289 -19.06 27.80 -10.30
C VAL A 289 -19.68 28.66 -11.40
N LYS A 290 -20.09 28.06 -12.52
CA LYS A 290 -20.70 28.75 -13.66
C LYS A 290 -22.05 29.37 -13.33
N GLU A 291 -22.90 28.66 -12.58
CA GLU A 291 -24.18 29.17 -12.10
C GLU A 291 -23.97 30.38 -11.19
N ARG A 292 -23.01 30.29 -10.27
CA ARG A 292 -22.66 31.40 -9.39
C ARG A 292 -22.11 32.61 -10.13
N TYR A 293 -21.25 32.40 -11.12
CA TYR A 293 -20.80 33.47 -12.01
C TYR A 293 -21.99 34.15 -12.70
N THR A 294 -22.90 33.38 -13.27
CA THR A 294 -24.07 33.91 -13.99
C THR A 294 -24.98 34.73 -13.07
N ALA A 295 -25.12 34.34 -11.79
CA ALA A 295 -25.93 35.06 -10.82
C ALA A 295 -25.33 36.43 -10.39
N HIS A 296 -24.01 36.61 -10.49
CA HIS A 296 -23.31 37.79 -9.97
C HIS A 296 -22.59 38.62 -11.04
N CYS A 297 -22.52 38.18 -12.29
CA CYS A 297 -21.71 38.79 -13.35
C CYS A 297 -22.07 40.26 -13.61
N GLU A 298 -23.34 40.63 -13.62
CA GLU A 298 -23.77 42.01 -13.88
C GLU A 298 -23.27 42.99 -12.80
N MET A 299 -23.35 42.58 -11.53
CA MET A 299 -22.93 43.41 -10.41
C MET A 299 -21.40 43.47 -10.28
N ILE A 300 -20.70 42.40 -10.65
CA ILE A 300 -19.24 42.38 -10.80
C ILE A 300 -18.81 43.31 -11.94
N ALA A 301 -19.53 43.29 -13.08
CA ALA A 301 -19.28 44.20 -14.19
C ALA A 301 -19.42 45.66 -13.75
N LEU A 302 -20.44 45.95 -12.94
CA LEU A 302 -20.63 47.28 -12.35
C LEU A 302 -19.45 47.69 -11.45
N LEU A 303 -18.96 46.80 -10.58
CA LEU A 303 -17.76 47.04 -9.76
C LEU A 303 -16.50 47.32 -10.58
N CYS A 304 -16.39 46.79 -11.80
CA CYS A 304 -15.24 46.99 -12.67
C CYS A 304 -15.25 48.34 -13.41
N LYS A 305 -16.35 49.11 -13.32
CA LYS A 305 -16.47 50.39 -14.01
C LYS A 305 -15.61 51.49 -13.36
N PRO A 306 -15.22 52.53 -14.13
CA PRO A 306 -14.58 53.71 -13.56
C PRO A 306 -15.45 54.38 -12.48
N GLU A 307 -14.81 55.00 -11.50
CA GLU A 307 -15.46 55.61 -10.33
C GLU A 307 -16.64 56.53 -10.68
N ASN A 308 -16.52 57.33 -11.76
CA ASN A 308 -17.60 58.21 -12.21
C ASN A 308 -18.86 57.44 -12.64
N GLU A 309 -18.69 56.33 -13.38
CA GLU A 309 -19.81 55.50 -13.83
C GLU A 309 -20.37 54.63 -12.70
N LEU A 310 -19.50 54.16 -11.80
CA LEU A 310 -19.92 53.44 -10.60
C LEU A 310 -20.76 54.36 -9.69
N SER A 311 -20.32 55.60 -9.49
CA SER A 311 -21.05 56.60 -8.71
C SER A 311 -22.41 56.93 -9.33
N ALA A 312 -22.49 57.06 -10.66
CA ALA A 312 -23.74 57.35 -11.36
C ALA A 312 -24.77 56.20 -11.28
N ALA A 313 -24.31 54.96 -11.08
CA ALA A 313 -25.16 53.79 -10.98
C ALA A 313 -25.71 53.55 -9.56
N ILE A 314 -25.13 54.18 -8.53
CA ILE A 314 -25.59 54.07 -7.15
C ILE A 314 -26.61 55.19 -6.88
N PRO A 315 -27.87 54.88 -6.52
CA PRO A 315 -28.89 55.90 -6.22
C PRO A 315 -28.41 56.84 -5.11
N SER A 316 -28.63 58.15 -5.25
CA SER A 316 -28.34 59.11 -4.18
C SER A 316 -29.41 59.04 -3.08
N ALA A 317 -29.00 59.33 -1.84
CA ALA A 317 -29.89 59.38 -0.69
C ALA A 317 -29.60 60.62 0.15
N ASN A 318 -30.57 61.04 0.96
CA ASN A 318 -30.41 62.21 1.82
C ASN A 318 -29.29 61.99 2.87
N PRO A 319 -28.38 62.95 3.05
CA PRO A 319 -27.22 62.80 3.94
C PRO A 319 -27.65 62.72 5.41
N THR A 320 -27.10 61.76 6.16
CA THR A 320 -27.39 61.59 7.59
C THR A 320 -26.32 62.27 8.44
N LYS A 321 -26.13 63.59 8.24
CA LYS A 321 -25.06 64.38 8.88
C LYS A 321 -25.11 64.38 10.41
N THR A 322 -26.28 64.17 11.01
CA THR A 322 -26.46 64.08 12.47
C THR A 322 -25.80 62.86 13.11
N LEU A 323 -25.48 61.83 12.32
CA LEU A 323 -24.78 60.62 12.77
C LEU A 323 -23.25 60.74 12.68
N GLN A 324 -22.72 61.76 11.99
CA GLN A 324 -21.27 61.97 11.90
C GLN A 324 -20.72 62.32 13.29
N GLY A 325 -19.86 61.43 13.83
CA GLY A 325 -19.27 61.60 15.16
C GLY A 325 -20.09 61.03 16.32
N SER A 326 -21.20 60.31 16.05
CA SER A 326 -21.95 59.58 17.08
C SER A 326 -21.08 58.52 17.75
N GLU A 327 -21.26 58.33 19.06
CA GLU A 327 -20.56 57.31 19.84
C GLU A 327 -20.81 55.90 19.28
N VAL A 328 -22.03 55.61 18.83
CA VAL A 328 -22.41 54.33 18.19
C VAL A 328 -21.59 54.06 16.92
N VAL A 329 -21.33 55.09 16.11
CA VAL A 329 -20.52 54.98 14.89
C VAL A 329 -19.06 54.68 15.21
N ASN A 330 -18.52 55.31 16.25
CA ASN A 330 -17.13 55.08 16.69
C ASN A 330 -16.96 53.66 17.26
N VAL A 331 -17.92 53.20 18.07
CA VAL A 331 -17.94 51.83 18.61
C VAL A 331 -18.00 50.81 17.47
N LEU A 332 -18.92 50.98 16.51
CA LEU A 332 -19.08 50.05 15.39
C LEU A 332 -17.83 50.03 14.50
N ARG A 333 -17.19 51.19 14.24
CA ARG A 333 -15.92 51.27 13.51
C ARG A 333 -14.79 50.53 14.23
N ALA A 334 -14.70 50.67 15.56
CA ALA A 334 -13.69 49.98 16.35
C ALA A 334 -13.92 48.46 16.36
N GLN A 335 -15.17 48.00 16.43
CA GLN A 335 -15.51 46.57 16.34
C GLN A 335 -15.18 45.99 14.97
N LEU A 336 -15.47 46.70 13.87
CA LEU A 336 -15.12 46.27 12.51
C LEU A 336 -13.60 46.17 12.31
N ALA A 337 -12.83 47.13 12.83
CA ALA A 337 -11.37 47.07 12.79
C ALA A 337 -10.82 45.85 13.55
N GLN A 338 -11.42 45.49 14.69
CA GLN A 338 -11.05 44.27 15.43
C GLN A 338 -11.41 42.99 14.65
N LEU A 339 -12.52 43.00 13.91
CA LEU A 339 -12.95 41.87 13.11
C LEU A 339 -12.05 41.65 11.88
N ASP A 340 -11.56 42.73 11.27
CA ASP A 340 -10.56 42.65 10.19
C ASP A 340 -9.22 42.11 10.71
N GLU A 341 -8.81 42.48 11.94
CA GLU A 341 -7.64 41.89 12.57
C GLU A 341 -7.80 40.38 12.79
N VAL A 342 -8.98 39.94 13.25
CA VAL A 342 -9.31 38.51 13.39
C VAL A 342 -9.21 37.77 12.05
N LYS A 343 -9.61 38.38 10.93
CA LYS A 343 -9.47 37.80 9.59
C LYS A 343 -8.01 37.76 9.14
N ARG A 344 -7.24 38.81 9.39
CA ARG A 344 -5.80 38.87 9.07
C ARG A 344 -5.00 37.82 9.86
N GLU A 345 -5.33 37.63 11.14
CA GLU A 345 -4.77 36.56 11.97
C GLU A 345 -4.99 35.17 11.34
N ARG A 346 -6.12 34.93 10.67
CA ARG A 346 -6.40 33.65 9.99
C ARG A 346 -5.50 33.39 8.80
N GLU A 347 -5.17 34.41 8.00
CA GLU A 347 -4.26 34.25 6.87
C GLU A 347 -2.88 33.78 7.35
N VAL A 348 -2.40 34.37 8.46
CA VAL A 348 -1.15 33.96 9.10
C VAL A 348 -1.26 32.54 9.65
N LEU A 349 -2.34 32.22 10.38
CA LEU A 349 -2.57 30.88 10.92
C LEU A 349 -2.68 29.80 9.84
N GLU A 350 -3.35 30.08 8.72
CA GLU A 350 -3.46 29.16 7.59
C GLU A 350 -2.06 28.88 7.00
N GLY A 351 -1.23 29.91 6.84
CA GLY A 351 0.16 29.77 6.39
C GLY A 351 0.99 28.91 7.36
N GLU A 352 0.93 29.21 8.66
CA GLU A 352 1.61 28.44 9.70
C GLU A 352 1.20 26.96 9.68
N VAL A 353 -0.11 26.65 9.71
CA VAL A 353 -0.65 25.27 9.69
C VAL A 353 -0.18 24.50 8.46
N LYS A 354 -0.18 25.13 7.28
CA LYS A 354 0.28 24.51 6.02
C LYS A 354 1.79 24.24 6.02
N SER A 355 2.58 25.06 6.69
CA SER A 355 4.04 24.94 6.71
C SER A 355 4.58 23.83 7.62
N VAL A 356 3.76 23.30 8.53
CA VAL A 356 4.18 22.26 9.47
C VAL A 356 4.54 20.97 8.74
N THR A 357 5.79 20.53 8.90
CA THR A 357 6.31 19.26 8.39
C THR A 357 6.95 18.46 9.51
N PHE A 358 6.75 17.14 9.49
CA PHE A 358 7.37 16.20 10.41
C PHE A 358 7.42 14.81 9.75
N ASP A 359 8.40 14.01 10.14
CA ASP A 359 8.58 12.63 9.68
C ASP A 359 8.42 11.67 10.87
N MET A 360 7.54 10.68 10.71
CA MET A 360 7.24 9.66 11.71
C MET A 360 8.06 8.38 11.53
N THR A 361 8.86 8.27 10.44
CA THR A 361 9.59 7.05 10.09
C THR A 361 10.47 6.56 11.24
N ALA A 362 11.25 7.45 11.86
CA ALA A 362 12.12 7.10 12.99
C ALA A 362 11.33 6.64 14.23
N LYS A 363 10.17 7.26 14.50
CA LYS A 363 9.31 6.88 15.64
C LYS A 363 8.68 5.52 15.43
N PHE A 364 8.19 5.24 14.22
CA PHE A 364 7.64 3.93 13.87
C PHE A 364 8.68 2.83 13.84
N LEU A 365 9.90 3.09 13.35
CA LEU A 365 11.01 2.14 13.42
C LEU A 365 11.37 1.81 14.87
N THR A 366 11.40 2.83 15.74
CA THR A 366 11.71 2.65 17.17
C THR A 366 10.63 1.81 17.86
N ALA A 367 9.35 2.11 17.63
CA ALA A 367 8.23 1.34 18.18
C ALA A 367 8.25 -0.12 17.69
N LEU A 368 8.50 -0.34 16.39
CA LEU A 368 8.60 -1.69 15.83
C LEU A 368 9.75 -2.49 16.44
N ALA A 369 10.91 -1.84 16.68
CA ALA A 369 12.08 -2.50 17.26
C ALA A 369 11.89 -2.83 18.76
N GLN A 370 11.17 -1.99 19.50
CA GLN A 370 10.97 -2.15 20.95
C GLN A 370 9.78 -3.06 21.29
N ASP A 371 8.65 -2.83 20.64
CA ASP A 371 7.36 -3.44 21.00
C ASP A 371 6.98 -4.61 20.07
N GLY A 372 7.70 -4.78 18.96
CA GLY A 372 7.40 -5.78 17.92
C GLY A 372 6.16 -5.46 17.08
N ALA A 373 5.44 -4.38 17.39
CA ALA A 373 4.27 -3.89 16.67
C ALA A 373 4.21 -2.36 16.71
N ILE A 374 3.50 -1.76 15.75
CA ILE A 374 3.34 -0.30 15.69
C ILE A 374 1.89 0.04 16.04
N ASN A 375 1.69 0.72 17.18
CA ASN A 375 0.42 1.39 17.47
C ASN A 375 0.43 2.76 16.81
N GLU A 376 0.16 2.76 15.49
CA GLU A 376 0.23 3.97 14.69
C GLU A 376 -0.75 5.05 15.16
N GLU A 377 -1.95 4.67 15.62
CA GLU A 377 -2.96 5.62 16.08
C GLU A 377 -2.53 6.45 17.27
N ALA A 378 -2.03 5.81 18.32
CA ALA A 378 -1.56 6.52 19.50
C ALA A 378 -0.35 7.41 19.18
N LEU A 379 0.61 6.89 18.41
CA LEU A 379 1.84 7.60 18.06
C LEU A 379 1.56 8.81 17.16
N THR A 380 0.76 8.64 16.12
CA THR A 380 0.37 9.72 15.21
C THR A 380 -0.44 10.77 15.94
N THR A 381 -1.43 10.39 16.75
CA THR A 381 -2.27 11.35 17.49
C THR A 381 -1.44 12.18 18.45
N SER A 382 -0.53 11.55 19.21
CA SER A 382 0.38 12.25 20.12
C SER A 382 1.31 13.24 19.39
N GLU A 383 1.85 12.85 18.23
CA GLU A 383 2.68 13.80 17.43
C GLU A 383 1.83 14.92 16.85
N LEU A 384 0.62 14.63 16.35
CA LEU A 384 -0.30 15.65 15.85
C LEU A 384 -0.67 16.64 16.95
N ASP A 385 -0.95 16.20 18.17
CA ASP A 385 -1.22 17.08 19.30
C ASP A 385 0.00 17.94 19.65
N THR A 386 1.20 17.37 19.60
CA THR A 386 2.44 18.10 19.84
C THR A 386 2.69 19.18 18.78
N ARG A 387 2.40 18.88 17.51
CA ARG A 387 2.68 19.79 16.38
C ARG A 387 1.56 20.79 16.08
N TYR A 388 0.31 20.37 16.23
CA TYR A 388 -0.88 21.15 15.88
C TYR A 388 -1.72 21.56 17.08
N GLY A 389 -1.41 21.14 18.31
CA GLY A 389 -2.21 21.47 19.49
C GLY A 389 -2.31 22.98 19.73
N SER A 390 -1.19 23.71 19.65
CA SER A 390 -1.17 25.18 19.80
C SER A 390 -1.95 25.88 18.68
N HIS A 391 -1.81 25.42 17.44
CA HIS A 391 -2.57 25.94 16.30
C HIS A 391 -4.07 25.68 16.46
N THR A 392 -4.45 24.49 16.90
CA THR A 392 -5.85 24.12 17.17
C THR A 392 -6.47 25.05 18.22
N GLN A 393 -5.74 25.33 19.31
CA GLN A 393 -6.19 26.26 20.34
C GLN A 393 -6.33 27.69 19.82
N ARG A 394 -5.34 28.18 19.05
CA ARG A 394 -5.39 29.53 18.45
C ARG A 394 -6.55 29.68 17.46
N VAL A 395 -6.80 28.65 16.63
CA VAL A 395 -7.97 28.62 15.73
C VAL A 395 -9.27 28.69 16.53
N GLN A 396 -9.43 27.86 17.57
CA GLN A 396 -10.64 27.90 18.41
C GLN A 396 -10.84 29.26 19.09
N GLN A 397 -9.76 29.87 19.61
CA GLN A 397 -9.84 31.20 20.23
C GLN A 397 -10.24 32.27 19.21
N ASN A 398 -9.65 32.24 18.00
CA ASN A 398 -9.98 33.15 16.92
C ASN A 398 -11.46 33.01 16.47
N LEU A 399 -11.99 31.78 16.41
CA LEU A 399 -13.40 31.51 16.12
C LEU A 399 -14.33 32.08 17.20
N ARG A 400 -14.05 31.84 18.49
CA ARG A 400 -14.84 32.40 19.60
C ARG A 400 -14.83 33.93 19.60
N ARG A 401 -13.66 34.53 19.37
CA ARG A 401 -13.52 35.99 19.26
C ARG A 401 -14.36 36.56 18.12
N GLN A 402 -14.48 35.86 16.99
CA GLN A 402 -15.40 36.25 15.93
C GLN A 402 -16.86 36.19 16.40
N GLU A 403 -17.29 35.10 17.04
CA GLU A 403 -18.69 34.96 17.49
C GLU A 403 -19.09 36.09 18.44
N GLU A 404 -18.21 36.42 19.40
CA GLU A 404 -18.41 37.54 20.32
C GLU A 404 -18.49 38.89 19.58
N LEU A 405 -17.55 39.14 18.66
CA LEU A 405 -17.54 40.39 17.87
C LEU A 405 -18.78 40.51 16.98
N LEU A 406 -19.21 39.45 16.30
CA LEU A 406 -20.41 39.47 15.47
C LEU A 406 -21.66 39.74 16.30
N SER A 407 -21.78 39.16 17.49
CA SER A 407 -22.88 39.46 18.41
C SER A 407 -22.89 40.93 18.83
N GLN A 408 -21.72 41.50 19.16
CA GLN A 408 -21.61 42.90 19.55
C GLN A 408 -21.94 43.85 18.38
N ILE A 409 -21.42 43.54 17.19
CA ILE A 409 -21.69 44.28 15.95
C ILE A 409 -23.18 44.28 15.62
N GLN A 410 -23.88 43.15 15.80
CA GLN A 410 -25.33 43.09 15.57
C GLN A 410 -26.10 44.02 16.51
N VAL A 411 -25.75 44.05 17.80
CA VAL A 411 -26.40 44.94 18.79
C VAL A 411 -26.10 46.41 18.45
N SER A 412 -24.83 46.77 18.24
CA SER A 412 -24.44 48.13 17.88
C SER A 412 -25.02 48.57 16.52
N HIS A 413 -25.21 47.64 15.58
CA HIS A 413 -25.88 47.92 14.31
C HIS A 413 -27.38 48.14 14.47
N GLN A 414 -28.06 47.46 15.38
CA GLN A 414 -29.48 47.73 15.67
C GLN A 414 -29.67 49.15 16.23
N GLU A 415 -28.80 49.57 17.14
CA GLU A 415 -28.79 50.95 17.67
C GLU A 415 -28.50 51.97 16.57
N PHE A 416 -27.50 51.70 15.71
CA PHE A 416 -27.20 52.55 14.56
C PHE A 416 -28.39 52.66 13.59
N SER A 417 -29.03 51.53 13.28
CA SER A 417 -30.17 51.48 12.37
C SER A 417 -31.40 52.20 12.93
N ALA A 418 -31.62 52.17 14.24
CA ALA A 418 -32.71 52.92 14.88
C ALA A 418 -32.52 54.45 14.76
N LEU A 419 -31.27 54.93 14.72
CA LEU A 419 -30.95 56.34 14.54
C LEU A 419 -30.98 56.77 13.06
N LYS A 420 -30.87 55.84 12.11
CA LYS A 420 -30.96 56.09 10.68
C LYS A 420 -32.43 56.22 10.26
N GLN A 421 -32.81 57.36 9.68
CA GLN A 421 -34.17 57.53 9.14
C GLN A 421 -34.37 56.64 7.90
N SER A 422 -35.35 55.74 7.92
CA SER A 422 -35.70 54.93 6.74
C SER A 422 -36.56 55.75 5.78
N ASN A 423 -36.09 55.90 4.54
CA ASN A 423 -36.87 56.42 3.42
C ASN A 423 -36.62 55.53 2.18
N SER A 424 -37.50 55.60 1.19
CA SER A 424 -37.44 54.70 0.02
C SER A 424 -36.13 54.83 -0.77
N GLU A 425 -35.57 56.03 -0.86
CA GLU A 425 -34.33 56.32 -1.60
C GLU A 425 -33.10 55.72 -0.89
N ALA A 426 -33.04 55.86 0.44
CA ALA A 426 -32.01 55.29 1.30
C ALA A 426 -32.06 53.76 1.31
N ASN A 427 -33.25 53.16 1.27
CA ASN A 427 -33.42 51.71 1.18
C ASN A 427 -32.91 51.18 -0.18
N ASN A 428 -33.24 51.86 -1.28
CA ASN A 428 -32.75 51.49 -2.62
C ASN A 428 -31.23 51.61 -2.73
N ARG A 429 -30.66 52.71 -2.22
CA ARG A 429 -29.21 52.90 -2.16
C ARG A 429 -28.52 51.81 -1.33
N GLU A 430 -29.07 51.52 -0.15
CA GLU A 430 -28.57 50.45 0.71
C GLU A 430 -28.62 49.08 0.03
N GLU A 431 -29.69 48.76 -0.69
CA GLU A 431 -29.80 47.49 -1.44
C GLU A 431 -28.72 47.37 -2.52
N VAL A 432 -28.45 48.45 -3.27
CA VAL A 432 -27.38 48.46 -4.28
C VAL A 432 -26.00 48.29 -3.64
N LEU A 433 -25.73 48.96 -2.51
CA LEU A 433 -24.47 48.81 -1.78
C LEU A 433 -24.27 47.38 -1.24
N LYS A 434 -25.33 46.74 -0.71
CA LYS A 434 -25.29 45.33 -0.30
C LYS A 434 -24.98 44.41 -1.47
N LYS A 435 -25.61 44.62 -2.63
CA LYS A 435 -25.35 43.84 -3.85
C LYS A 435 -23.91 44.02 -4.35
N LEU A 436 -23.37 45.24 -4.33
CA LEU A 436 -21.97 45.51 -4.68
C LEU A 436 -20.99 44.83 -3.71
N ALA A 437 -21.23 44.89 -2.41
CA ALA A 437 -20.39 44.19 -1.43
C ALA A 437 -20.41 42.66 -1.66
N SER A 438 -21.60 42.09 -1.88
CA SER A 438 -21.78 40.66 -2.18
C SER A 438 -21.14 40.24 -3.51
N ALA A 439 -21.15 41.12 -4.51
CA ALA A 439 -20.53 40.87 -5.81
C ALA A 439 -19.00 40.80 -5.71
N HIS A 440 -18.37 41.66 -4.90
CA HIS A 440 -16.93 41.55 -4.62
C HIS A 440 -16.60 40.21 -3.95
N ASP A 441 -17.35 39.82 -2.92
CA ASP A 441 -17.06 38.59 -2.19
C ASP A 441 -17.25 37.35 -3.08
N SER A 442 -18.28 37.39 -3.95
CA SER A 442 -18.50 36.37 -4.97
C SER A 442 -17.40 36.35 -6.04
N TYR A 443 -16.87 37.50 -6.46
CA TYR A 443 -15.73 37.59 -7.39
C TYR A 443 -14.50 36.87 -6.83
N ILE A 444 -14.15 37.13 -5.57
CA ILE A 444 -13.00 36.50 -4.91
C ILE A 444 -13.19 34.99 -4.83
N GLU A 445 -14.38 34.53 -4.43
CA GLU A 445 -14.67 33.10 -4.32
C GLU A 445 -14.65 32.40 -5.68
N ILE A 446 -15.28 32.98 -6.71
CA ILE A 446 -15.27 32.45 -8.08
C ILE A 446 -13.82 32.39 -8.61
N SER A 447 -13.04 33.46 -8.43
CA SER A 447 -11.63 33.53 -8.87
C SER A 447 -10.78 32.44 -8.21
N CYS A 448 -10.95 32.22 -6.90
CA CYS A 448 -10.27 31.16 -6.17
C CYS A 448 -10.67 29.77 -6.68
N ASN A 449 -11.96 29.50 -6.80
CA ASN A 449 -12.47 28.19 -7.21
C ASN A 449 -12.05 27.83 -8.64
N ILE A 450 -12.08 28.79 -9.56
CA ILE A 450 -11.64 28.56 -10.94
C ILE A 450 -10.13 28.33 -11.03
N LYS A 451 -9.32 29.08 -10.26
CA LYS A 451 -7.87 28.83 -10.20
C LYS A 451 -7.55 27.44 -9.63
N GLU A 452 -8.30 27.00 -8.62
CA GLU A 452 -8.20 25.66 -8.07
C GLU A 452 -8.61 24.60 -9.09
N GLY A 453 -9.73 24.79 -9.80
CA GLY A 453 -10.17 23.91 -10.90
C GLY A 453 -9.15 23.83 -12.04
N THR A 454 -8.56 24.97 -12.43
CA THR A 454 -7.50 25.05 -13.44
C THR A 454 -6.28 24.24 -13.02
N LYS A 455 -5.85 24.38 -11.76
CA LYS A 455 -4.76 23.59 -11.21
C LYS A 455 -5.10 22.10 -11.20
N PHE A 456 -6.29 21.75 -10.72
CA PHE A 456 -6.78 20.37 -10.67
C PHE A 456 -6.71 19.68 -12.03
N TYR A 457 -7.20 20.34 -13.10
CA TYR A 457 -7.15 19.74 -14.44
C TYR A 457 -5.75 19.59 -15.00
N ASN A 458 -4.82 20.49 -14.66
CA ASN A 458 -3.41 20.37 -15.05
C ASN A 458 -2.72 19.23 -14.31
N ASP A 459 -2.92 19.13 -12.99
CA ASP A 459 -2.39 18.03 -12.18
C ASP A 459 -2.98 16.68 -12.65
N LEU A 460 -4.28 16.63 -13.00
CA LEU A 460 -4.93 15.45 -13.54
C LEU A 460 -4.37 15.05 -14.91
N THR A 461 -4.01 16.02 -15.77
CA THR A 461 -3.37 15.74 -17.05
C THR A 461 -2.07 14.96 -16.88
N GLU A 462 -1.22 15.35 -15.91
CA GLU A 462 0.02 14.60 -15.65
C GLU A 462 -0.23 13.16 -15.19
N ILE A 463 -1.29 12.95 -14.41
CA ILE A 463 -1.68 11.62 -13.93
C ILE A 463 -2.21 10.77 -15.10
N LEU A 464 -3.07 11.34 -15.94
CA LEU A 464 -3.62 10.66 -17.10
C LEU A 464 -2.56 10.33 -18.14
N LEU A 465 -1.54 11.18 -18.34
CA LEU A 465 -0.40 10.87 -19.21
C LEU A 465 0.40 9.67 -18.70
N LYS A 466 0.60 9.53 -17.38
CA LYS A 466 1.24 8.35 -16.79
C LYS A 466 0.39 7.10 -16.98
N PHE A 467 -0.94 7.22 -16.83
CA PHE A 467 -1.87 6.13 -17.09
C PHE A 467 -1.88 5.73 -18.58
N GLN A 468 -1.85 6.70 -19.50
CA GLN A 468 -1.76 6.47 -20.94
C GLN A 468 -0.48 5.70 -21.30
N ASN A 469 0.67 6.11 -20.76
CA ASN A 469 1.94 5.40 -20.96
C ASN A 469 1.86 3.96 -20.47
N LYS A 470 1.28 3.73 -19.29
CA LYS A 470 1.06 2.38 -18.73
C LYS A 470 0.19 1.50 -19.65
N CYS A 471 -0.86 2.07 -20.24
CA CYS A 471 -1.71 1.39 -21.22
C CYS A 471 -0.96 1.12 -22.54
N SER A 472 -0.17 2.08 -23.02
CA SER A 472 0.64 1.95 -24.22
C SER A 472 1.71 0.85 -24.07
N ASP A 473 2.44 0.84 -22.96
CA ASP A 473 3.51 -0.12 -22.67
C ASP A 473 2.98 -1.56 -22.63
N ILE A 474 1.86 -1.79 -21.95
CA ILE A 474 1.27 -3.13 -21.87
C ILE A 474 0.73 -3.59 -23.22
N VAL A 475 0.09 -2.70 -24.00
CA VAL A 475 -0.40 -3.01 -25.34
C VAL A 475 0.77 -3.28 -26.29
N PHE A 476 1.86 -2.53 -26.18
CA PHE A 476 3.08 -2.75 -26.97
C PHE A 476 3.71 -4.11 -26.67
N ALA A 477 3.84 -4.47 -25.39
CA ALA A 477 4.31 -5.80 -24.99
C ALA A 477 3.41 -6.91 -25.56
N ARG A 478 2.09 -6.70 -25.54
CA ARG A 478 1.10 -7.67 -26.06
C ARG A 478 1.11 -7.79 -27.58
N LYS A 479 1.35 -6.70 -28.31
CA LYS A 479 1.56 -6.73 -29.76
C LYS A 479 2.85 -7.46 -30.13
N THR A 480 3.92 -7.28 -29.35
CA THR A 480 5.19 -7.99 -29.54
C THR A 480 5.00 -9.50 -29.29
N GLU A 481 4.38 -9.88 -28.18
CA GLU A 481 4.02 -11.28 -27.86
C GLU A 481 3.16 -11.91 -28.97
N ARG A 482 2.16 -11.16 -29.46
CA ARG A 482 1.28 -11.60 -30.56
C ARG A 482 2.09 -11.93 -31.81
N ASP A 483 3.02 -11.07 -32.22
CA ASP A 483 3.80 -11.27 -33.44
C ASP A 483 4.75 -12.47 -33.32
N GLU A 484 5.31 -12.70 -32.14
CA GLU A 484 6.11 -13.89 -31.84
C GLU A 484 5.28 -15.18 -31.89
N LEU A 485 4.09 -15.18 -31.28
CA LEU A 485 3.15 -16.31 -31.32
C LEU A 485 2.71 -16.61 -32.75
N LEU A 486 2.37 -15.59 -33.54
CA LEU A 486 2.00 -15.78 -34.95
C LEU A 486 3.14 -16.38 -35.76
N LYS A 487 4.39 -15.93 -35.55
CA LYS A 487 5.57 -16.50 -36.20
C LYS A 487 5.78 -17.96 -35.82
N TYR A 488 5.61 -18.30 -34.54
CA TYR A 488 5.69 -19.68 -34.07
C TYR A 488 4.58 -20.55 -34.69
N LEU A 489 3.34 -20.04 -34.74
CA LEU A 489 2.21 -20.74 -35.33
C LEU A 489 2.43 -21.00 -36.82
N GLN A 490 2.85 -19.99 -37.58
CA GLN A 490 3.19 -20.15 -39.00
C GLN A 490 4.27 -21.22 -39.22
N GLN A 491 5.32 -21.24 -38.40
CA GLN A 491 6.36 -22.27 -38.47
C GLN A 491 5.84 -23.66 -38.10
N SER A 492 4.95 -23.76 -37.12
CA SER A 492 4.36 -25.05 -36.71
C SER A 492 3.42 -25.62 -37.77
N ILE A 493 2.57 -24.78 -38.38
CA ILE A 493 1.67 -25.16 -39.48
C ILE A 493 2.49 -25.58 -40.71
N ALA A 494 3.55 -24.84 -41.05
CA ALA A 494 4.43 -25.20 -42.16
C ALA A 494 5.21 -26.52 -41.94
N ARG A 495 5.34 -26.98 -40.70
CA ARG A 495 5.99 -28.25 -40.32
C ARG A 495 5.01 -29.41 -40.16
N GLU A 496 3.70 -29.16 -40.16
CA GLU A 496 2.69 -30.22 -40.15
C GLU A 496 2.62 -30.86 -41.56
N PRO A 497 2.87 -32.18 -41.72
CA PRO A 497 2.80 -32.82 -43.02
C PRO A 497 1.38 -32.72 -43.58
N SER A 498 1.22 -32.01 -44.69
CA SER A 498 -0.05 -31.87 -45.39
C SER A 498 -0.32 -33.09 -46.27
N ALA A 499 -0.72 -34.22 -45.68
CA ALA A 499 -1.54 -35.28 -46.30
C ALA A 499 -1.69 -36.50 -45.37
N PRO A 500 -2.87 -37.16 -45.31
CA PRO A 500 -2.92 -38.55 -44.88
C PRO A 500 -2.16 -39.40 -45.91
N SER A 501 -1.13 -40.12 -45.47
CA SER A 501 -0.44 -41.10 -46.30
C SER A 501 -1.43 -42.17 -46.78
N PHE A 502 -1.75 -42.19 -48.07
CA PHE A 502 -2.42 -43.34 -48.67
C PHE A 502 -1.43 -44.50 -48.69
N ASN A 503 -1.66 -45.51 -47.84
CA ASN A 503 -0.93 -46.77 -47.92
C ASN A 503 -1.36 -47.51 -49.19
N ILE A 504 -0.43 -47.71 -50.12
CA ILE A 504 -0.64 -48.55 -51.30
C ILE A 504 -0.58 -50.02 -50.84
N PRO A 505 -1.59 -50.87 -51.13
CA PRO A 505 -1.59 -52.28 -50.70
C PRO A 505 -0.47 -53.11 -51.36
N SER A 506 0.14 -53.97 -50.55
CA SER A 506 1.35 -54.75 -50.77
C SER A 506 1.23 -55.95 -51.73
N TYR A 507 0.51 -55.83 -52.86
CA TYR A 507 0.35 -56.96 -53.81
C TYR A 507 1.27 -56.91 -55.05
N GLN A 508 2.11 -55.88 -55.19
CA GLN A 508 2.98 -55.73 -56.36
C GLN A 508 4.46 -55.93 -56.03
N SER A 509 4.78 -57.09 -55.44
CA SER A 509 6.15 -57.58 -55.33
C SER A 509 6.22 -59.03 -55.79
N ASN A 510 6.57 -59.25 -57.06
CA ASN A 510 7.24 -60.47 -57.48
C ASN A 510 7.74 -60.35 -58.93
N THR A 511 9.07 -60.30 -59.11
CA THR A 511 9.82 -61.20 -60.01
C THR A 511 11.33 -60.88 -59.96
N PRO A 512 12.23 -61.87 -60.16
CA PRO A 512 13.67 -61.72 -59.89
C PRO A 512 14.57 -61.65 -61.15
N ALA A 513 15.54 -60.70 -61.11
CA ALA A 513 16.89 -60.64 -61.75
C ALA A 513 17.00 -60.59 -63.31
N PRO A 514 18.16 -60.22 -63.96
CA PRO A 514 19.47 -59.75 -63.47
C PRO A 514 20.12 -58.54 -64.24
N ALA A 515 21.21 -58.00 -63.65
CA ALA A 515 22.43 -57.36 -64.21
C ALA A 515 22.44 -56.25 -65.30
N SER A 516 23.30 -55.25 -65.02
CA SER A 516 24.03 -54.29 -65.90
C SER A 516 23.39 -52.92 -66.21
N GLY A 517 24.15 -51.82 -65.96
CA GLY A 517 24.07 -50.64 -66.85
C GLY A 517 24.18 -49.18 -66.37
N GLY A 518 24.52 -48.81 -65.11
CA GLY A 518 24.96 -47.42 -64.71
C GLY A 518 24.00 -46.22 -65.01
N PRO A 519 24.39 -44.95 -64.76
CA PRO A 519 25.47 -44.41 -63.92
C PRO A 519 24.96 -43.71 -62.64
N THR A 520 25.83 -43.66 -61.64
CA THR A 520 25.70 -42.90 -60.38
C THR A 520 25.57 -41.38 -60.58
N PRO A 521 24.68 -40.71 -59.82
CA PRO A 521 24.89 -39.33 -59.41
C PRO A 521 25.00 -39.21 -57.88
N GLY A 522 26.19 -38.77 -57.43
CA GLY A 522 26.34 -37.72 -56.41
C GLY A 522 26.06 -38.06 -54.93
N PRO A 523 27.07 -37.99 -54.04
CA PRO A 523 26.87 -38.15 -52.61
C PRO A 523 26.14 -36.93 -52.00
N ARG A 524 25.14 -37.26 -51.19
CA ARG A 524 24.53 -36.52 -50.08
C ARG A 524 25.32 -35.28 -49.62
N SER A 525 24.90 -34.10 -50.07
CA SER A 525 25.28 -32.82 -49.49
C SER A 525 24.56 -32.62 -48.15
N GLN A 526 25.30 -32.73 -47.05
CA GLN A 526 24.92 -32.14 -45.76
C GLN A 526 24.77 -30.61 -45.94
N PRO A 527 23.79 -29.95 -45.29
CA PRO A 527 23.81 -28.50 -45.19
C PRO A 527 25.05 -28.06 -44.41
N GLN A 528 25.90 -27.29 -45.08
CA GLN A 528 27.04 -26.58 -44.51
C GLN A 528 26.62 -25.79 -43.27
N ALA A 529 27.41 -25.94 -42.20
CA ALA A 529 27.46 -24.97 -41.12
C ALA A 529 27.82 -23.59 -41.70
N LYS A 530 27.07 -22.56 -41.31
CA LYS A 530 27.38 -21.16 -41.63
C LYS A 530 28.81 -20.81 -41.16
N PRO A 531 29.59 -20.05 -41.94
CA PRO A 531 30.87 -19.51 -41.50
C PRO A 531 30.69 -18.58 -40.29
N GLN A 532 31.56 -18.74 -39.30
CA GLN A 532 31.69 -17.85 -38.16
C GLN A 532 32.17 -16.46 -38.67
N PRO A 533 31.63 -15.34 -38.17
CA PRO A 533 32.04 -14.01 -38.63
C PRO A 533 33.51 -13.73 -38.26
N PRO A 534 34.24 -12.93 -39.07
CA PRO A 534 35.64 -12.60 -38.79
C PRO A 534 35.79 -11.79 -37.50
N ALA A 535 36.91 -12.01 -36.81
CA ALA A 535 37.26 -11.31 -35.59
C ALA A 535 37.35 -9.78 -35.82
N ARG A 536 36.77 -9.00 -34.89
CA ARG A 536 36.82 -7.54 -34.89
C ARG A 536 38.27 -7.05 -34.67
N PRO A 537 38.74 -6.00 -35.38
CA PRO A 537 40.07 -5.43 -35.15
C PRO A 537 40.18 -4.76 -33.76
N PRO A 538 41.38 -4.73 -33.15
CA PRO A 538 41.59 -4.11 -31.85
C PRO A 538 41.44 -2.58 -31.92
N LEU A 539 40.97 -1.97 -30.82
CA LEU A 539 40.77 -0.52 -30.70
C LEU A 539 42.12 0.23 -30.59
N PRO A 540 42.21 1.50 -31.06
CA PRO A 540 43.40 2.33 -30.92
C PRO A 540 43.64 2.74 -29.46
N ASN A 541 44.89 2.65 -29.02
CA ASN A 541 45.34 3.04 -27.69
C ASN A 541 45.48 4.57 -27.61
N ILE A 542 44.61 5.26 -26.87
CA ILE A 542 44.71 6.70 -26.62
C ILE A 542 45.37 6.90 -25.25
N THR A 543 46.63 7.34 -25.26
CA THR A 543 47.36 7.81 -24.08
C THR A 543 46.90 9.23 -23.70
N PRO A 544 46.50 9.48 -22.44
CA PRO A 544 46.23 10.84 -21.98
C PRO A 544 47.54 11.58 -21.66
N GLN A 545 47.81 12.65 -22.40
CA GLN A 545 48.88 13.61 -22.13
C GLN A 545 48.35 14.67 -21.16
N ALA A 546 49.00 14.81 -20.00
CA ALA A 546 48.65 15.78 -18.98
C ALA A 546 49.12 17.19 -19.38
N ALA A 547 48.24 18.18 -19.24
CA ALA A 547 48.57 19.60 -19.25
C ALA A 547 48.43 20.19 -17.84
N SER A 548 49.40 21.02 -17.51
CA SER A 548 49.72 21.63 -16.21
C SER A 548 49.03 22.97 -15.96
N THR A 549 48.61 23.24 -14.71
CA THR A 549 48.61 24.59 -14.08
C THR A 549 48.65 24.52 -12.54
N SER A 550 49.58 25.31 -11.95
CA SER A 550 49.80 25.85 -10.58
C SER A 550 48.57 26.06 -9.65
N ALA A 551 48.60 26.15 -8.31
CA ALA A 551 49.55 26.07 -7.17
C ALA A 551 48.69 26.08 -5.83
N PRO A 552 49.21 26.37 -4.60
CA PRO A 552 49.62 25.41 -3.56
C PRO A 552 48.80 25.46 -2.23
N VAL A 553 49.04 24.52 -1.29
CA VAL A 553 49.27 24.73 0.18
C VAL A 553 49.40 23.39 0.98
N SER A 554 50.62 23.19 1.50
CA SER A 554 51.11 22.73 2.84
C SER A 554 50.60 21.48 3.64
N THR A 555 51.47 20.44 3.67
CA THR A 555 52.05 19.66 4.84
C THR A 555 51.19 18.84 5.84
N PRO A 556 51.76 17.84 6.61
CA PRO A 556 52.71 16.75 6.26
C PRO A 556 52.46 15.34 6.93
N VAL A 557 52.97 14.25 6.30
CA VAL A 557 53.70 13.03 6.84
C VAL A 557 53.02 12.10 7.90
N ALA A 558 53.10 10.75 7.97
CA ALA A 558 53.47 9.51 7.23
C ALA A 558 53.08 8.29 8.16
N PRO A 559 53.45 6.99 8.01
CA PRO A 559 53.82 6.14 6.85
C PRO A 559 53.12 4.73 6.76
N SER A 560 53.10 4.18 5.52
CA SER A 560 53.22 2.77 5.05
C SER A 560 52.74 1.52 5.84
N SER A 561 51.97 0.63 5.18
CA SER A 561 52.38 -0.77 4.89
C SER A 561 51.52 -1.49 3.82
N THR A 562 52.23 -2.05 2.84
CA THR A 562 52.10 -3.28 2.03
C THR A 562 50.73 -3.89 1.65
N ASN A 563 50.48 -3.90 0.33
CA ASN A 563 49.43 -4.66 -0.38
C ASN A 563 49.83 -6.13 -0.69
N LEU A 564 48.87 -7.04 -0.64
CA LEU A 564 48.74 -8.23 -1.51
C LEU A 564 47.23 -8.47 -1.83
N PRO A 565 46.85 -8.90 -3.05
CA PRO A 565 45.47 -8.83 -3.54
C PRO A 565 44.66 -10.14 -3.35
N PRO A 566 43.32 -10.08 -3.16
CA PRO A 566 42.47 -11.24 -3.35
C PRO A 566 41.85 -11.30 -4.75
N VAL A 567 41.88 -12.52 -5.28
CA VAL A 567 41.36 -13.00 -6.57
C VAL A 567 39.84 -12.89 -6.65
N ALA A 568 39.31 -12.34 -7.75
CA ALA A 568 37.89 -12.32 -8.08
C ALA A 568 37.49 -13.55 -8.94
N PRO A 569 36.34 -14.20 -8.68
CA PRO A 569 35.83 -15.29 -9.52
C PRO A 569 35.15 -14.75 -10.80
N PRO A 570 35.11 -15.54 -11.89
CA PRO A 570 34.56 -15.10 -13.18
C PRO A 570 33.03 -15.09 -13.19
N SER A 571 32.47 -13.99 -13.69
CA SER A 571 31.03 -13.77 -13.90
C SER A 571 30.50 -14.65 -15.03
N GLN A 572 29.55 -15.55 -14.73
CA GLN A 572 28.72 -16.21 -15.74
C GLN A 572 27.66 -15.23 -16.25
N ALA A 573 27.53 -15.15 -17.58
CA ALA A 573 26.45 -14.43 -18.25
C ALA A 573 25.13 -15.18 -18.08
N GLN A 574 24.18 -14.59 -17.33
CA GLN A 574 22.78 -15.00 -17.35
C GLN A 574 22.03 -14.27 -18.48
N GLY A 575 21.19 -15.02 -19.21
CA GLY A 575 20.31 -14.51 -20.26
C GLY A 575 19.18 -13.63 -19.71
N PRO A 576 18.36 -13.03 -20.60
CA PRO A 576 17.35 -12.05 -20.19
C PRO A 576 16.24 -12.72 -19.34
N PRO A 577 15.80 -12.10 -18.24
CA PRO A 577 14.77 -12.69 -17.39
C PRO A 577 13.38 -12.52 -18.00
N TYR A 578 12.60 -13.59 -17.90
CA TYR A 578 11.16 -13.66 -18.12
C TYR A 578 10.43 -12.69 -17.16
N SER A 579 9.47 -11.92 -17.66
CA SER A 579 8.63 -11.04 -16.83
C SER A 579 7.58 -11.85 -16.07
N THR A 580 7.88 -12.21 -14.82
CA THR A 580 6.87 -12.67 -13.85
C THR A 580 6.14 -11.46 -13.29
N TYR A 581 4.84 -11.37 -13.56
CA TYR A 581 3.94 -10.36 -13.04
C TYR A 581 3.76 -10.57 -11.52
N GLN A 582 4.47 -9.78 -10.72
CA GLN A 582 4.24 -9.63 -9.28
C GLN A 582 3.20 -8.52 -9.09
N GLY A 583 2.05 -8.87 -8.50
CA GLY A 583 0.99 -7.93 -8.17
C GLY A 583 1.47 -6.91 -7.15
N TYR A 584 1.61 -5.67 -7.58
CA TYR A 584 1.77 -4.51 -6.71
C TYR A 584 0.39 -4.03 -6.21
N PRO A 585 0.17 -3.87 -4.89
CA PRO A 585 -0.88 -3.02 -4.39
C PRO A 585 -0.33 -1.58 -4.37
N GLY A 586 -0.31 -0.94 -5.54
CA GLY A 586 0.06 0.47 -5.67
C GLY A 586 -1.16 1.36 -5.48
N TYR A 587 -1.47 1.73 -4.24
CA TYR A 587 -2.29 2.92 -3.99
C TYR A 587 -1.44 4.14 -4.37
N TYR A 588 -1.64 4.66 -5.58
CA TYR A 588 -1.27 6.05 -5.84
C TYR A 588 -2.12 6.91 -4.91
N GLN A 589 -1.47 7.71 -4.07
CA GLN A 589 -2.16 8.79 -3.36
C GLN A 589 -2.64 9.75 -4.44
N MET A 590 -3.94 9.66 -4.78
CA MET A 590 -4.60 10.62 -5.65
C MET A 590 -4.47 12.02 -5.03
N PRO A 591 -4.39 13.10 -5.82
CA PRO A 591 -4.71 14.42 -5.30
C PRO A 591 -6.09 14.29 -4.68
N MET A 592 -6.18 14.46 -3.35
CA MET A 592 -7.46 14.50 -2.67
C MET A 592 -8.31 15.52 -3.41
N ALA A 593 -9.40 15.06 -4.02
CA ALA A 593 -10.46 15.93 -4.48
C ALA A 593 -11.04 16.58 -3.24
N TYR A 594 -10.44 17.69 -2.83
CA TYR A 594 -11.02 18.62 -1.89
C TYR A 594 -12.35 19.03 -2.50
N ASN A 595 -13.44 18.60 -1.89
CA ASN A 595 -14.79 18.98 -2.30
C ASN A 595 -15.09 20.33 -1.66
N PRO A 596 -15.03 21.47 -2.39
CA PRO A 596 -15.26 22.79 -1.80
C PRO A 596 -16.77 23.03 -1.53
N TYR A 597 -17.65 22.12 -1.98
CA TYR A 597 -19.08 22.35 -2.12
C TYR A 597 -19.97 21.49 -1.20
N ALA A 598 -19.45 20.92 -0.11
CA ALA A 598 -20.30 20.23 0.88
C ALA A 598 -21.23 21.17 1.70
N TYR A 599 -21.17 22.49 1.50
CA TYR A 599 -21.78 23.47 2.41
C TYR A 599 -22.92 24.32 1.83
N ALA A 600 -23.62 23.82 0.80
CA ALA A 600 -24.86 24.43 0.33
C ALA A 600 -26.02 23.42 0.29
N GLN A 601 -26.42 22.89 1.46
CA GLN A 601 -27.78 22.39 1.65
C GLN A 601 -28.37 22.92 2.95
N PHE A 602 -29.39 23.77 2.81
CA PHE A 602 -30.21 24.28 3.91
C PHE A 602 -31.38 23.31 4.19
N ASN A 603 -31.61 23.07 5.49
CA ASN A 603 -32.85 22.68 6.20
C ASN A 603 -33.88 21.73 5.55
N MET A 604 -33.98 20.50 6.09
CA MET A 604 -35.25 19.80 6.35
C MET A 604 -35.17 19.03 7.68
N PRO A 605 -36.26 18.95 8.48
CA PRO A 605 -36.23 18.42 9.84
C PRO A 605 -36.13 16.88 9.85
N TYR A 606 -35.20 16.37 10.65
CA TYR A 606 -34.88 14.95 10.80
C TYR A 606 -35.91 14.25 11.72
N MET A 607 -36.59 13.23 11.21
CA MET A 607 -37.23 12.18 12.03
C MET A 607 -36.28 10.98 12.15
N PRO A 608 -36.14 10.34 13.33
CA PRO A 608 -35.19 9.25 13.51
C PRO A 608 -35.80 7.92 13.05
N TYR A 609 -35.07 7.18 12.20
CA TYR A 609 -35.33 5.77 11.94
C TYR A 609 -34.19 4.92 12.53
N GLN A 610 -34.55 4.02 13.43
CA GLN A 610 -33.67 3.05 14.09
C GLN A 610 -33.06 2.06 13.10
N ALA A 611 -31.74 1.87 13.16
CA ALA A 611 -31.03 0.75 12.57
C ALA A 611 -30.48 -0.15 13.69
N GLN A 612 -30.94 -1.40 13.74
CA GLN A 612 -30.46 -2.44 14.64
C GLN A 612 -29.05 -2.88 14.23
N GLY A 613 -28.06 -2.65 15.10
CA GLY A 613 -26.75 -3.31 15.08
C GLY A 613 -26.62 -4.23 16.30
N GLN A 614 -26.51 -5.54 16.07
CA GLN A 614 -26.35 -6.55 17.12
C GLN A 614 -24.86 -6.68 17.51
N ALA A 615 -24.57 -6.43 18.78
CA ALA A 615 -23.29 -6.70 19.43
C ALA A 615 -23.19 -8.17 19.85
N GLY A 616 -21.99 -8.75 19.79
CA GLY A 616 -21.73 -10.13 20.24
C GLY A 616 -20.53 -10.21 21.17
N TYR A 617 -20.70 -10.89 22.31
CA TYR A 617 -19.75 -11.71 23.12
C TYR A 617 -20.43 -12.11 24.45
N PRO A 618 -19.96 -13.08 25.26
CA PRO A 618 -19.36 -14.41 25.03
C PRO A 618 -20.12 -15.56 25.79
N GLY A 619 -19.81 -16.85 25.53
CA GLY A 619 -20.12 -17.95 26.47
C GLY A 619 -20.35 -19.35 25.85
N ALA A 620 -19.70 -20.39 26.38
CA ALA A 620 -19.78 -21.81 25.98
C ALA A 620 -20.73 -22.64 26.90
N PRO A 621 -20.74 -24.00 26.85
CA PRO A 621 -21.50 -24.94 25.99
C PRO A 621 -22.61 -25.72 26.79
N PRO A 622 -23.51 -26.59 26.23
CA PRO A 622 -23.19 -28.02 25.96
C PRO A 622 -24.08 -28.83 24.94
N ALA A 623 -23.58 -30.04 24.62
CA ALA A 623 -24.24 -31.36 24.38
C ALA A 623 -25.28 -31.68 23.26
N GLN A 624 -24.84 -32.62 22.38
CA GLN A 624 -25.49 -33.84 21.82
C GLN A 624 -26.90 -33.85 21.15
N GLN A 625 -26.89 -34.10 19.81
CA GLN A 625 -27.65 -35.07 18.94
C GLN A 625 -29.14 -35.45 19.23
N PRO A 626 -29.96 -35.97 18.26
CA PRO A 626 -29.76 -36.17 16.80
C PRO A 626 -30.95 -35.73 15.87
N TYR A 627 -30.69 -35.79 14.55
CA TYR A 627 -31.57 -35.54 13.38
C TYR A 627 -32.86 -36.40 13.30
N PRO A 628 -33.87 -35.94 12.52
CA PRO A 628 -34.23 -36.66 11.28
C PRO A 628 -34.61 -35.77 10.06
N TYR A 629 -34.49 -36.40 8.88
CA TYR A 629 -34.72 -35.95 7.49
C TYR A 629 -36.11 -35.34 7.16
N PRO A 630 -36.23 -34.45 6.14
CA PRO A 630 -37.51 -34.10 5.50
C PRO A 630 -37.76 -34.81 4.16
N GLN A 631 -38.99 -35.30 3.96
CA GLN A 631 -39.54 -35.84 2.71
C GLN A 631 -40.10 -34.74 1.78
N GLN A 632 -40.03 -35.01 0.47
CA GLN A 632 -40.61 -34.24 -0.65
C GLN A 632 -42.12 -34.55 -0.90
N PRO A 633 -42.86 -33.67 -1.60
CA PRO A 633 -44.32 -33.76 -1.75
C PRO A 633 -44.82 -34.59 -2.95
N PRO A 634 -46.08 -35.08 -2.94
CA PRO A 634 -46.60 -36.04 -3.92
C PRO A 634 -47.37 -35.41 -5.10
N GLN A 635 -47.26 -36.03 -6.29
CA GLN A 635 -48.12 -35.80 -7.45
C GLN A 635 -49.19 -36.89 -7.61
N GLN A 636 -50.33 -36.49 -8.18
CA GLN A 636 -51.60 -37.21 -8.26
C GLN A 636 -51.66 -38.26 -9.41
N GLN A 637 -52.51 -39.28 -9.18
CA GLN A 637 -52.82 -40.44 -10.04
C GLN A 637 -53.60 -40.09 -11.33
N PRO A 638 -53.90 -41.06 -12.23
CA PRO A 638 -55.14 -41.84 -12.05
C PRO A 638 -55.17 -43.32 -12.55
N TYR A 639 -55.99 -44.11 -11.83
CA TYR A 639 -56.94 -45.16 -12.30
C TYR A 639 -56.62 -46.68 -12.28
N TYR A 640 -57.60 -47.40 -11.70
CA TYR A 640 -57.89 -48.82 -11.36
C TYR A 640 -58.14 -49.76 -12.59
N PRO A 641 -58.50 -51.07 -12.47
CA PRO A 641 -57.92 -52.22 -11.71
C PRO A 641 -58.04 -53.63 -12.43
N GLN A 642 -57.61 -54.70 -11.72
CA GLN A 642 -57.87 -56.15 -11.90
C GLN A 642 -57.18 -56.84 -13.11
N GLN A 643 -56.58 -58.03 -13.01
CA GLN A 643 -56.74 -59.18 -12.11
C GLN A 643 -55.43 -59.62 -11.43
#